data_AF-A0A9W6TPI2-F1
#
_entry.id   AF-A0A9W6TPI2-F1
#
_cell.length_a   1.000
_cell.length_b   1.000
_cell.length_c   1.000
_cell.angle_alpha   90.00
_cell.angle_beta   90.00
_cell.angle_gamma   90.00
#
_symmetry.space_group_name_H-M   'P 1'
#
loop_
_entity.id
_entity.type
_entity.pdbx_description
1 polymer ?
#
loop_
_entity_poly.entity_id
_entity_poly.type
_entity_poly.pdbx_seq_one_letter_code
_entity_poly.pdbx_strand_id
1 'polypeptide(L)'
;MERTQSLPVAPPSVLAAASSSVSPPCSPPPGVSKYVVGVCAMEKKTRSKPMREILRRLEKKRQFDVFVFDDETILRRPVEAWPTCDALISFYSTGFPLEKAEEYVRRVRPVLVNELGMQHVLFDRRKVYALLTRHGIQVPRHVIVNRDLPGGMQDELIEHDNYVEVNGVRINKPFVEKPADAEDHNVYIYYPTSAGGGSKRLFRKVGDRSSEFYPDVNRVRRDGSYIYEEFLNTQGTDVKVYTVGSSYGHAEARKSPVLDGRVVRDSAGKEVRYPVILNSTEKEMARKVCLAFHQTVCGFDLLRVRGSSYVCDVNGWSFVKNSKKYYDDCGLILHNYLVSALRSRYFRQRRANSLTSMGIQMCPQYATEPSVMSNGGQDWREHTRPSSGSDASESSVASASSAGLLPDDENREELRCVIAVVRHGDRTPKQKLKTLVWERDLVEFYERRRSEGKYDEVKVKAVADLQELLDLVRSLIKAYAPGVGSKEAVWEVEAGDSFEKLLQMKRVLERWKFAGINRKVQFKPHKTYAAAAAAYADDPLGAEKPKVLMILKWGGDLTERGKQQGEELGQSFRNSLYPVEVEEGGLLRLHSTFRHDLKIFTSDEGRVQMTAAAFAKGFLELEGDLTPILVSLVTTLGRGTIPVVF
;
A
#
# COMPACT_ATOMS: atom_id res chain seq x y z
N MET A 1 -49.26 89.87 -4.16
CA MET A 1 -50.14 88.71 -3.94
C MET A 1 -49.28 87.61 -3.35
N GLU A 2 -49.69 87.15 -2.16
CA GLU A 2 -49.29 85.93 -1.40
C GLU A 2 -47.79 85.73 -1.06
N ARG A 3 -47.33 86.06 0.17
CA ARG A 3 -47.36 85.27 1.45
C ARG A 3 -46.60 83.93 1.36
N THR A 4 -45.70 83.50 2.25
CA THR A 4 -44.97 84.02 3.44
C THR A 4 -44.04 82.88 3.94
N GLN A 5 -43.12 83.21 4.87
CA GLN A 5 -42.40 82.38 5.88
C GLN A 5 -41.02 81.84 5.47
N SER A 6 -39.96 81.76 6.30
CA SER A 6 -39.43 82.52 7.46
C SER A 6 -38.18 81.74 7.96
N LEU A 7 -36.99 82.38 7.97
CA LEU A 7 -35.83 82.31 8.93
C LEU A 7 -35.27 80.95 9.44
N PRO A 8 -34.05 80.88 10.07
CA PRO A 8 -32.86 81.75 10.05
C PRO A 8 -31.51 81.02 9.83
N VAL A 9 -30.44 81.82 9.76
CA VAL A 9 -29.00 81.47 9.60
C VAL A 9 -28.33 81.16 10.95
N ALA A 10 -27.37 80.22 10.96
CA ALA A 10 -26.37 80.05 12.03
C ALA A 10 -24.96 79.75 11.46
N PRO A 11 -23.86 80.29 12.04
CA PRO A 11 -22.47 80.17 11.56
C PRO A 11 -21.67 79.02 12.26
N PRO A 12 -20.40 78.74 11.87
CA PRO A 12 -19.75 77.44 12.11
C PRO A 12 -19.01 77.36 13.44
N SER A 13 -18.90 76.16 14.01
CA SER A 13 -18.17 75.88 15.25
C SER A 13 -16.95 74.97 15.05
N VAL A 14 -15.98 75.23 15.94
CA VAL A 14 -14.57 74.88 15.96
C VAL A 14 -14.34 73.52 16.64
N LEU A 15 -13.23 72.89 16.24
CA LEU A 15 -12.52 71.76 16.89
C LEU A 15 -12.66 71.68 18.41
N ALA A 16 -13.04 70.50 18.91
CA ALA A 16 -12.78 70.08 20.28
C ALA A 16 -12.28 68.63 20.29
N ALA A 17 -11.08 68.45 20.86
CA ALA A 17 -10.51 67.15 21.18
C ALA A 17 -11.29 66.50 22.32
N ALA A 18 -11.58 65.20 22.20
CA ALA A 18 -12.03 64.37 23.30
C ALA A 18 -11.32 63.01 23.25
N SER A 19 -10.43 62.82 24.21
CA SER A 19 -9.90 61.53 24.63
C SER A 19 -11.03 60.66 25.20
N SER A 20 -11.21 59.45 24.68
CA SER A 20 -11.98 58.42 25.39
C SER A 20 -11.25 57.08 25.31
N SER A 21 -10.85 56.64 26.50
CA SER A 21 -10.38 55.30 26.82
C SER A 21 -11.46 54.26 26.51
N VAL A 22 -11.14 53.24 25.71
CA VAL A 22 -11.98 52.05 25.57
C VAL A 22 -11.12 50.81 25.82
N SER A 23 -11.24 50.29 27.04
CA SER A 23 -10.96 48.89 27.40
C SER A 23 -12.21 48.04 27.09
N PRO A 24 -12.10 46.71 26.99
CA PRO A 24 -12.81 45.90 25.99
C PRO A 24 -14.19 45.42 26.45
N PRO A 25 -15.13 45.08 25.54
CA PRO A 25 -16.25 44.23 25.90
C PRO A 25 -15.78 42.77 25.99
N CYS A 26 -15.81 42.28 27.21
CA CYS A 26 -15.82 40.87 27.56
C CYS A 26 -17.13 40.21 27.09
N SER A 27 -17.04 38.92 26.74
CA SER A 27 -18.06 37.92 26.38
C SER A 27 -18.50 37.81 24.90
N PRO A 28 -18.40 36.60 24.28
CA PRO A 28 -18.98 36.33 22.97
C PRO A 28 -20.49 36.09 23.07
N PRO A 29 -21.32 36.58 22.14
CA PRO A 29 -22.73 36.25 22.10
C PRO A 29 -22.97 34.78 21.69
N PRO A 30 -24.10 34.16 22.10
CA PRO A 30 -24.42 32.77 21.84
C PRO A 30 -24.87 32.57 20.39
N GLY A 31 -23.92 32.21 19.54
CA GLY A 31 -24.14 31.74 18.16
C GLY A 31 -22.79 31.27 17.62
N VAL A 32 -22.66 30.00 17.25
CA VAL A 32 -21.37 29.45 16.78
C VAL A 32 -21.00 30.15 15.46
N SER A 33 -20.14 31.16 15.52
CA SER A 33 -19.47 31.68 14.35
C SER A 33 -18.65 30.52 13.76
N LYS A 34 -18.97 30.12 12.53
CA LYS A 34 -18.27 29.05 11.84
C LYS A 34 -16.85 29.51 11.51
N TYR A 35 -15.90 28.59 11.56
CA TYR A 35 -14.54 28.89 11.09
C TYR A 35 -14.53 28.98 9.57
N VAL A 36 -13.77 29.93 9.03
CA VAL A 36 -13.60 30.11 7.58
C VAL A 36 -12.41 29.30 7.10
N VAL A 37 -12.64 28.40 6.13
CA VAL A 37 -11.59 27.58 5.51
C VAL A 37 -11.39 28.03 4.07
N GLY A 38 -10.22 28.62 3.78
CA GLY A 38 -9.82 29.01 2.43
C GLY A 38 -9.23 27.83 1.65
N VAL A 39 -9.61 27.66 0.39
CA VAL A 39 -8.99 26.72 -0.55
C VAL A 39 -8.32 27.53 -1.65
N CYS A 40 -6.99 27.62 -1.60
CA CYS A 40 -6.17 28.40 -2.53
C CYS A 40 -5.29 27.48 -3.38
N ALA A 41 -5.80 27.10 -4.56
CA ALA A 41 -5.10 26.32 -5.56
C ALA A 41 -5.73 26.58 -6.93
N MET A 42 -5.02 26.26 -8.01
CA MET A 42 -5.51 26.46 -9.38
C MET A 42 -6.88 25.80 -9.61
N GLU A 43 -7.75 26.44 -10.38
CA GLU A 43 -9.14 26.03 -10.60
C GLU A 43 -9.27 24.59 -11.14
N LYS A 44 -8.34 24.18 -12.00
CA LYS A 44 -8.24 22.79 -12.50
C LYS A 44 -8.16 21.75 -11.37
N LYS A 45 -7.56 22.11 -10.23
CA LYS A 45 -7.43 21.26 -9.06
C LYS A 45 -8.63 21.41 -8.14
N THR A 46 -9.11 22.63 -7.89
CA THR A 46 -10.22 22.88 -6.97
C THR A 46 -11.57 22.36 -7.49
N ARG A 47 -11.78 22.38 -8.83
CA ARG A 47 -12.99 21.80 -9.48
C ARG A 47 -12.92 20.30 -9.73
N SER A 48 -11.79 19.66 -9.44
CA SER A 48 -11.63 18.22 -9.65
C SER A 48 -12.66 17.41 -8.83
N LYS A 49 -13.10 16.27 -9.37
CA LYS A 49 -14.07 15.40 -8.68
C LYS A 49 -13.63 15.04 -7.25
N PRO A 50 -12.37 14.61 -6.99
CA PRO A 50 -11.92 14.33 -5.62
C PRO A 50 -12.03 15.52 -4.68
N MET A 51 -11.62 16.72 -5.13
CA MET A 51 -11.70 17.92 -4.29
C MET A 51 -13.16 18.22 -3.93
N ARG A 52 -14.06 18.27 -4.90
CA ARG A 52 -15.49 18.56 -4.66
C ARG A 52 -16.14 17.56 -3.70
N GLU A 53 -15.80 16.28 -3.81
CA GLU A 53 -16.28 15.24 -2.89
C GLU A 53 -15.81 15.48 -1.45
N ILE A 54 -14.56 15.91 -1.25
CA ILE A 54 -13.98 16.17 0.07
C ILE A 54 -14.53 17.47 0.68
N LEU A 55 -14.58 18.57 -0.09
CA LEU A 55 -15.11 19.85 0.40
C LEU A 55 -16.58 19.72 0.82
N ARG A 56 -17.41 19.03 0.04
CA ARG A 56 -18.80 18.74 0.40
C ARG A 56 -18.93 18.01 1.75
N ARG A 57 -18.00 17.10 2.07
CA ARG A 57 -17.99 16.37 3.35
C ARG A 57 -17.51 17.23 4.50
N LEU A 58 -16.56 18.11 4.24
CA LEU A 58 -16.05 19.07 5.23
C LEU A 58 -17.16 20.04 5.67
N GLU A 59 -17.99 20.50 4.73
CA GLU A 59 -19.13 21.39 4.98
C GLU A 59 -20.33 20.70 5.66
N LYS A 60 -20.45 19.36 5.53
CA LYS A 60 -21.62 18.59 6.01
C LYS A 60 -21.92 18.80 7.50
N LYS A 61 -20.89 18.95 8.33
CA LYS A 61 -21.01 19.13 9.79
C LYS A 61 -21.33 20.58 10.22
N ARG A 62 -21.48 21.51 9.26
CA ARG A 62 -21.84 22.94 9.47
C ARG A 62 -20.94 23.73 10.44
N GLN A 63 -19.71 23.27 10.70
CA GLN A 63 -18.73 23.97 11.53
C GLN A 63 -17.82 24.91 10.73
N PHE A 64 -17.77 24.72 9.41
CA PHE A 64 -16.90 25.44 8.50
C PHE A 64 -17.73 26.15 7.44
N ASP A 65 -17.33 27.37 7.10
CA ASP A 65 -17.68 28.01 5.83
C ASP A 65 -16.45 27.91 4.92
N VAL A 66 -16.57 27.11 3.86
CA VAL A 66 -15.47 26.85 2.92
C VAL A 66 -15.56 27.83 1.76
N PHE A 67 -14.44 28.50 1.47
CA PHE A 67 -14.35 29.45 0.36
C PHE A 67 -13.20 29.08 -0.57
N VAL A 68 -13.47 28.96 -1.86
CA VAL A 68 -12.47 28.63 -2.90
C VAL A 68 -12.03 29.90 -3.59
N PHE A 69 -10.72 30.13 -3.63
CA PHE A 69 -10.14 31.30 -4.28
C PHE A 69 -10.14 31.03 -5.79
N ASP A 70 -10.67 31.95 -6.59
CA ASP A 70 -10.67 31.80 -8.04
C ASP A 70 -9.31 32.18 -8.66
N ASP A 71 -9.07 31.74 -9.89
CA ASP A 71 -7.81 32.00 -10.60
C ASP A 71 -7.57 33.50 -10.84
N GLU A 72 -8.62 34.32 -10.94
CA GLU A 72 -8.49 35.77 -11.08
C GLU A 72 -7.93 36.40 -9.78
N THR A 73 -8.45 36.00 -8.62
CA THR A 73 -7.92 36.39 -7.31
C THR A 73 -6.47 35.92 -7.16
N ILE A 74 -6.22 34.62 -7.41
CA ILE A 74 -4.89 34.01 -7.22
C ILE A 74 -3.84 34.65 -8.14
N LEU A 75 -4.15 34.84 -9.43
CA LEU A 75 -3.16 35.29 -10.41
C LEU A 75 -3.06 36.81 -10.48
N ARG A 76 -4.18 37.54 -10.46
CA ARG A 76 -4.21 38.96 -10.82
C ARG A 76 -4.31 39.91 -9.64
N ARG A 77 -5.09 39.57 -8.60
CA ARG A 77 -5.29 40.48 -7.47
C ARG A 77 -4.09 40.49 -6.52
N PRO A 78 -3.73 41.64 -5.91
CA PRO A 78 -2.72 41.68 -4.86
C PRO A 78 -3.20 40.92 -3.62
N VAL A 79 -2.28 40.38 -2.82
CA VAL A 79 -2.61 39.51 -1.66
C VAL A 79 -3.44 40.24 -0.60
N GLU A 80 -3.38 41.56 -0.58
CA GLU A 80 -4.15 42.42 0.30
C GLU A 80 -5.65 42.31 0.08
N ALA A 81 -6.05 42.05 -1.17
CA ALA A 81 -7.42 41.95 -1.61
C ALA A 81 -7.96 40.50 -1.54
N TRP A 82 -7.13 39.55 -1.10
CA TRP A 82 -7.55 38.16 -0.97
C TRP A 82 -8.45 37.98 0.25
N PRO A 83 -9.46 37.10 0.19
CA PRO A 83 -10.32 36.81 1.32
C PRO A 83 -9.54 36.27 2.51
N THR A 84 -9.88 36.69 3.73
CA THR A 84 -9.27 36.17 4.97
C THR A 84 -9.90 34.86 5.38
N CYS A 85 -9.10 33.93 5.92
CA CYS A 85 -9.58 32.65 6.44
C CYS A 85 -8.86 32.27 7.74
N ASP A 86 -9.51 31.46 8.58
CA ASP A 86 -8.92 30.93 9.82
C ASP A 86 -7.96 29.77 9.54
N ALA A 87 -8.27 28.97 8.52
CA ALA A 87 -7.45 27.88 8.02
C ALA A 87 -7.34 27.93 6.50
N LEU A 88 -6.21 27.44 5.96
CA LEU A 88 -5.89 27.45 4.55
C LEU A 88 -5.49 26.04 4.07
N ILE A 89 -6.17 25.59 3.02
CA ILE A 89 -5.77 24.48 2.17
C ILE A 89 -5.14 25.08 0.93
N SER A 90 -3.83 24.92 0.77
CA SER A 90 -3.13 25.44 -0.41
C SER A 90 -1.98 24.53 -0.79
N PHE A 91 -1.77 24.38 -2.10
CA PHE A 91 -0.76 23.50 -2.66
C PHE A 91 -0.41 23.90 -4.09
N TYR A 92 0.84 23.70 -4.44
CA TYR A 92 1.37 23.98 -5.76
C TYR A 92 0.79 23.05 -6.81
N SER A 93 0.59 23.61 -8.00
CA SER A 93 0.53 22.88 -9.25
C SER A 93 1.01 23.81 -10.37
N THR A 94 1.33 23.26 -11.54
CA THR A 94 1.82 24.06 -12.68
C THR A 94 0.98 25.34 -12.90
N GLY A 95 1.65 26.49 -12.84
CA GLY A 95 1.05 27.83 -12.96
C GLY A 95 0.61 28.51 -11.66
N PHE A 96 0.72 27.83 -10.50
CA PHE A 96 0.35 28.40 -9.20
C PHE A 96 1.45 29.32 -8.64
N PRO A 97 1.13 30.57 -8.24
CA PRO A 97 2.11 31.51 -7.68
C PRO A 97 2.37 31.22 -6.20
N LEU A 98 3.25 30.25 -5.91
CA LEU A 98 3.54 29.79 -4.54
C LEU A 98 4.04 30.92 -3.63
N GLU A 99 4.99 31.74 -4.08
CA GLU A 99 5.55 32.86 -3.31
C GLU A 99 4.47 33.87 -2.88
N LYS A 100 3.47 34.09 -3.74
CA LYS A 100 2.33 34.98 -3.45
C LYS A 100 1.40 34.37 -2.41
N ALA A 101 1.18 33.06 -2.45
CA ALA A 101 0.44 32.36 -1.40
C ALA A 101 1.21 32.40 -0.06
N GLU A 102 2.53 32.30 -0.06
CA GLU A 102 3.36 32.46 1.14
C GLU A 102 3.30 33.88 1.71
N GLU A 103 3.27 34.91 0.86
CA GLU A 103 3.04 36.29 1.27
C GLU A 103 1.69 36.46 1.98
N TYR A 104 0.62 35.92 1.37
CA TYR A 104 -0.69 35.87 2.01
C TYR A 104 -0.64 35.17 3.37
N VAL A 105 0.04 34.02 3.48
CA VAL A 105 0.20 33.27 4.73
C VAL A 105 0.98 34.06 5.78
N ARG A 106 2.05 34.77 5.41
CA ARG A 106 2.81 35.63 6.34
C ARG A 106 1.93 36.74 6.94
N ARG A 107 1.03 37.29 6.14
CA ARG A 107 0.09 38.35 6.53
C ARG A 107 -1.06 37.82 7.39
N VAL A 108 -1.81 36.85 6.90
CA VAL A 108 -3.07 36.37 7.53
C VAL A 108 -2.80 35.35 8.64
N ARG A 109 -1.65 34.65 8.55
CA ARG A 109 -1.23 33.58 9.46
C ARG A 109 -2.32 32.53 9.70
N PRO A 110 -2.97 31.95 8.67
CA PRO A 110 -4.00 30.93 8.85
C PRO A 110 -3.40 29.62 9.42
N VAL A 111 -4.24 28.75 9.97
CA VAL A 111 -3.84 27.34 10.22
C VAL A 111 -3.63 26.68 8.86
N LEU A 112 -2.45 26.12 8.61
CA LEU A 112 -2.14 25.46 7.34
C LEU A 112 -2.45 23.98 7.42
N VAL A 113 -3.13 23.44 6.39
CA VAL A 113 -3.24 21.98 6.22
C VAL A 113 -1.94 21.41 5.68
N ASN A 114 -1.37 22.04 4.66
CA ASN A 114 -0.03 21.72 4.15
C ASN A 114 0.84 22.97 4.26
N GLU A 115 2.06 22.80 4.77
CA GLU A 115 3.03 23.89 4.85
C GLU A 115 3.49 24.27 3.43
N LEU A 116 3.58 25.58 3.15
CA LEU A 116 3.88 26.08 1.80
C LEU A 116 5.38 26.09 1.51
N GLY A 117 6.21 26.50 2.48
CA GLY A 117 7.66 26.54 2.33
C GLY A 117 8.26 25.18 1.98
N MET A 118 7.73 24.12 2.56
CA MET A 118 8.13 22.74 2.30
C MET A 118 7.80 22.27 0.89
N GLN A 119 6.91 22.95 0.16
CA GLN A 119 6.62 22.59 -1.22
C GLN A 119 7.80 22.93 -2.15
N HIS A 120 8.63 23.92 -1.80
CA HIS A 120 9.87 24.19 -2.52
C HIS A 120 10.87 23.03 -2.45
N VAL A 121 10.85 22.24 -1.37
CA VAL A 121 11.68 21.03 -1.26
C VAL A 121 11.19 19.94 -2.22
N LEU A 122 9.88 19.86 -2.48
CA LEU A 122 9.30 18.85 -3.35
C LEU A 122 9.69 19.03 -4.82
N PHE A 123 10.14 20.21 -5.24
CA PHE A 123 10.62 20.45 -6.61
C PHE A 123 12.02 19.90 -6.88
N ASP A 124 12.78 19.56 -5.85
CA ASP A 124 14.15 19.07 -5.99
C ASP A 124 14.29 17.69 -5.35
N ARG A 125 14.39 16.65 -6.19
CA ARG A 125 14.51 15.26 -5.75
C ARG A 125 15.71 15.04 -4.83
N ARG A 126 16.77 15.83 -4.97
CA ARG A 126 17.97 15.74 -4.12
C ARG A 126 17.61 16.14 -2.68
N LYS A 127 16.86 17.24 -2.54
CA LYS A 127 16.37 17.71 -1.23
C LYS A 127 15.35 16.74 -0.64
N VAL A 128 14.46 16.18 -1.46
CA VAL A 128 13.52 15.12 -1.05
C VAL A 128 14.29 13.93 -0.47
N TYR A 129 15.30 13.41 -1.17
CA TYR A 129 16.07 12.24 -0.74
C TYR A 129 16.91 12.52 0.51
N ALA A 130 17.51 13.72 0.60
CA ALA A 130 18.23 14.17 1.77
C ALA A 130 17.32 14.25 3.01
N LEU A 131 16.10 14.77 2.86
CA LEU A 131 15.13 14.86 3.94
C LEU A 131 14.62 13.48 4.37
N LEU A 132 14.29 12.60 3.42
CA LEU A 132 13.89 11.22 3.72
C LEU A 132 14.97 10.50 4.53
N THR A 133 16.22 10.60 4.09
CA THR A 133 17.37 9.93 4.74
C THR A 133 17.61 10.51 6.14
N ARG A 134 17.53 11.83 6.31
CA ARG A 134 17.67 12.51 7.62
C ARG A 134 16.64 12.01 8.64
N HIS A 135 15.42 11.68 8.21
CA HIS A 135 14.37 11.15 9.08
C HIS A 135 14.39 9.61 9.22
N GLY A 136 15.44 8.95 8.72
CA GLY A 136 15.58 7.49 8.77
C GLY A 136 14.47 6.78 7.99
N ILE A 137 14.05 7.36 6.86
CA ILE A 137 13.14 6.73 5.90
C ILE A 137 14.00 6.11 4.81
N GLN A 138 13.77 4.82 4.54
CA GLN A 138 14.58 4.06 3.59
C GLN A 138 14.28 4.50 2.15
N VAL A 139 15.33 4.78 1.38
CA VAL A 139 15.29 5.12 -0.04
C VAL A 139 16.24 4.19 -0.82
N PRO A 140 16.07 4.01 -2.14
CA PRO A 140 17.03 3.26 -2.95
C PRO A 140 18.45 3.80 -2.78
N ARG A 141 19.46 2.93 -2.79
CA ARG A 141 20.86 3.35 -2.78
C ARG A 141 21.13 4.17 -4.04
N HIS A 142 21.69 5.37 -3.87
CA HIS A 142 21.81 6.35 -4.93
C HIS A 142 23.06 7.21 -4.82
N VAL A 143 23.41 7.85 -5.93
CA VAL A 143 24.42 8.92 -6.04
C VAL A 143 23.82 10.09 -6.80
N ILE A 144 24.33 11.29 -6.55
CA ILE A 144 23.83 12.53 -7.15
C ILE A 144 24.97 13.14 -7.97
N VAL A 145 24.67 13.53 -9.20
CA VAL A 145 25.57 14.32 -10.05
C VAL A 145 24.98 15.71 -10.19
N ASN A 146 25.64 16.70 -9.61
CA ASN A 146 25.28 18.10 -9.72
C ASN A 146 26.11 18.77 -10.82
N ARG A 147 25.44 19.38 -11.78
CA ARG A 147 26.07 20.21 -12.84
C ARG A 147 25.67 21.69 -12.73
N ASP A 148 24.91 22.00 -11.69
CA ASP A 148 24.33 23.30 -11.35
C ASP A 148 24.94 23.89 -10.06
N LEU A 149 26.17 23.51 -9.69
CA LEU A 149 26.80 24.01 -8.47
C LEU A 149 27.23 25.49 -8.61
N PRO A 150 27.26 26.25 -7.49
CA PRO A 150 27.77 27.62 -7.48
C PRO A 150 29.18 27.72 -8.06
N GLY A 151 29.46 28.81 -8.77
CA GLY A 151 30.79 29.04 -9.39
C GLY A 151 31.05 28.18 -10.64
N GLY A 152 30.04 27.49 -11.18
CA GLY A 152 30.17 26.68 -12.40
C GLY A 152 30.85 25.32 -12.17
N MET A 153 31.03 24.92 -10.91
CA MET A 153 31.56 23.60 -10.56
C MET A 153 30.57 22.49 -10.98
N GLN A 154 31.08 21.32 -11.32
CA GLN A 154 30.28 20.15 -11.65
C GLN A 154 30.90 18.90 -11.04
N ASP A 155 30.06 17.98 -10.59
CA ASP A 155 30.49 16.67 -10.15
C ASP A 155 31.01 15.85 -11.34
N GLU A 156 32.10 15.12 -11.13
CA GLU A 156 32.66 14.22 -12.12
C GLU A 156 31.84 12.91 -12.16
N LEU A 157 31.31 12.58 -13.34
CA LEU A 157 30.61 11.34 -13.61
C LEU A 157 31.46 10.44 -14.51
N ILE A 158 31.97 9.36 -13.91
CA ILE A 158 32.68 8.31 -14.62
C ILE A 158 31.65 7.28 -15.09
N GLU A 159 31.57 7.06 -16.40
CA GLU A 159 30.65 6.10 -17.00
C GLU A 159 31.43 4.92 -17.57
N HIS A 160 30.99 3.71 -17.21
CA HIS A 160 31.46 2.46 -17.77
C HIS A 160 30.30 1.71 -18.42
N ASP A 161 30.60 0.64 -19.16
CA ASP A 161 29.57 -0.11 -19.92
C ASP A 161 28.42 -0.62 -19.03
N ASN A 162 28.74 -1.08 -17.81
CA ASN A 162 27.79 -1.74 -16.91
C ASN A 162 27.60 -1.03 -15.56
N TYR A 163 28.17 0.16 -15.37
CA TYR A 163 27.98 0.94 -14.14
C TYR A 163 28.33 2.41 -14.35
N VAL A 164 27.86 3.25 -13.43
CA VAL A 164 28.31 4.63 -13.27
C VAL A 164 28.97 4.82 -11.92
N GLU A 165 29.89 5.77 -11.82
CA GLU A 165 30.59 6.10 -10.58
C GLU A 165 30.68 7.61 -10.39
N VAL A 166 30.36 8.04 -9.17
CA VAL A 166 30.39 9.44 -8.75
C VAL A 166 30.97 9.47 -7.35
N ASN A 167 32.01 10.28 -7.12
CA ASN A 167 32.67 10.41 -5.82
C ASN A 167 33.07 9.06 -5.18
N GLY A 168 33.57 8.11 -6.00
CA GLY A 168 33.96 6.76 -5.55
C GLY A 168 32.79 5.80 -5.29
N VAL A 169 31.54 6.23 -5.47
CA VAL A 169 30.36 5.39 -5.27
C VAL A 169 29.84 4.86 -6.60
N ARG A 170 29.94 3.54 -6.77
CA ARG A 170 29.53 2.82 -7.98
C ARG A 170 28.07 2.36 -7.94
N ILE A 171 27.30 2.63 -8.99
CA ILE A 171 25.93 2.12 -9.21
C ILE A 171 25.91 1.24 -10.46
N ASN A 172 25.61 -0.05 -10.29
CA ASN A 172 25.61 -1.04 -11.36
C ASN A 172 24.31 -1.05 -12.16
N LYS A 173 24.38 -1.36 -13.47
CA LYS A 173 23.19 -1.65 -14.27
C LYS A 173 22.55 -2.98 -13.81
N PRO A 174 21.21 -3.10 -13.77
CA PRO A 174 20.28 -2.03 -14.09
C PRO A 174 20.23 -0.94 -13.02
N PHE A 175 20.19 0.32 -13.46
CA PHE A 175 20.02 1.48 -12.59
C PHE A 175 19.01 2.46 -13.19
N VAL A 176 18.48 3.33 -12.34
CA VAL A 176 17.53 4.39 -12.69
C VAL A 176 18.23 5.74 -12.64
N GLU A 177 17.99 6.58 -13.65
CA GLU A 177 18.44 7.96 -13.74
C GLU A 177 17.23 8.89 -13.68
N LYS A 178 17.14 9.70 -12.63
CA LYS A 178 16.07 10.68 -12.42
C LYS A 178 16.63 12.09 -12.55
N PRO A 179 15.96 12.99 -13.29
CA PRO A 179 16.28 14.42 -13.25
C PRO A 179 16.24 14.95 -11.81
N ALA A 180 17.13 15.88 -11.46
CA ALA A 180 17.10 16.53 -10.14
C ALA A 180 15.78 17.30 -9.92
N ASP A 181 15.24 17.90 -10.98
CA ASP A 181 13.90 18.51 -10.98
C ASP A 181 12.82 17.41 -10.85
N ALA A 182 11.98 17.53 -9.82
CA ALA A 182 10.90 16.60 -9.55
C ALA A 182 9.71 16.75 -10.51
N GLU A 183 9.54 17.94 -11.11
CA GLU A 183 8.51 18.18 -12.13
C GLU A 183 8.92 17.61 -13.50
N ASP A 184 10.20 17.28 -13.71
CA ASP A 184 10.64 16.49 -14.85
C ASP A 184 10.42 14.99 -14.59
N HIS A 185 9.56 14.40 -15.43
CA HIS A 185 9.14 13.01 -15.35
C HIS A 185 9.89 12.10 -16.34
N ASN A 186 10.93 12.61 -17.02
CA ASN A 186 11.78 11.86 -17.94
C ASN A 186 12.79 10.99 -17.19
N VAL A 187 12.29 9.93 -16.55
CA VAL A 187 13.09 8.97 -15.75
C VAL A 187 13.57 7.83 -16.65
N TYR A 188 14.87 7.57 -16.68
CA TYR A 188 15.46 6.57 -17.57
C TYR A 188 15.98 5.38 -16.77
N ILE A 189 15.96 4.20 -17.37
CA ILE A 189 16.47 2.95 -16.78
C ILE A 189 17.45 2.35 -17.78
N TYR A 190 18.67 2.06 -17.37
CA TYR A 190 19.69 1.51 -18.24
C TYR A 190 19.92 0.05 -17.90
N TYR A 191 19.95 -0.83 -18.90
CA TYR A 191 20.10 -2.28 -18.70
C TYR A 191 21.54 -2.73 -18.94
N PRO A 192 22.01 -3.76 -18.23
CA PRO A 192 23.37 -4.27 -18.40
C PRO A 192 23.53 -4.94 -19.77
N THR A 193 24.75 -4.96 -20.29
CA THR A 193 25.10 -5.63 -21.56
C THR A 193 24.72 -7.11 -21.54
N SER A 194 24.82 -7.76 -20.37
CA SER A 194 24.41 -9.15 -20.17
C SER A 194 22.91 -9.41 -20.39
N ALA A 195 22.08 -8.36 -20.33
CA ALA A 195 20.64 -8.42 -20.61
C ALA A 195 20.28 -7.85 -22.00
N GLY A 196 21.27 -7.65 -22.87
CA GLY A 196 21.09 -7.06 -24.21
C GLY A 196 21.27 -5.53 -24.26
N GLY A 197 21.56 -4.88 -23.14
CA GLY A 197 21.75 -3.44 -23.08
C GLY A 197 20.47 -2.64 -23.35
N GLY A 198 20.65 -1.40 -23.77
CA GLY A 198 19.60 -0.44 -24.05
C GLY A 198 19.11 0.31 -22.82
N SER A 199 18.11 1.15 -23.04
CA SER A 199 17.47 1.94 -22.00
C SER A 199 15.96 2.01 -22.16
N LYS A 200 15.28 2.17 -21.04
CA LYS A 200 13.84 2.42 -20.99
C LYS A 200 13.59 3.83 -20.50
N ARG A 201 12.81 4.59 -21.26
CA ARG A 201 12.50 5.98 -20.96
C ARG A 201 11.05 6.07 -20.50
N LEU A 202 10.85 6.44 -19.24
CA LEU A 202 9.53 6.71 -18.68
C LEU A 202 9.18 8.16 -18.99
N PHE A 203 7.90 8.40 -19.20
CA PHE A 203 7.37 9.74 -19.44
C PHE A 203 5.96 9.87 -18.86
N ARG A 204 5.51 11.11 -18.70
CA ARG A 204 4.14 11.40 -18.28
C ARG A 204 3.16 10.76 -19.27
N LYS A 205 2.23 9.96 -18.75
CA LYS A 205 1.30 9.14 -19.54
C LYS A 205 0.68 9.89 -20.72
N VAL A 206 0.82 9.33 -21.91
CA VAL A 206 0.18 9.77 -23.16
C VAL A 206 -0.66 8.60 -23.69
N GLY A 207 -1.98 8.73 -23.63
CA GLY A 207 -2.90 7.65 -23.98
C GLY A 207 -2.69 6.41 -23.09
N ASP A 208 -2.28 5.30 -23.70
CA ASP A 208 -2.06 4.01 -23.04
C ASP A 208 -0.57 3.70 -22.81
N ARG A 209 0.31 4.68 -23.03
CA ARG A 209 1.75 4.51 -22.85
C ARG A 209 2.29 5.32 -21.67
N SER A 210 3.23 4.72 -20.95
CA SER A 210 3.96 5.33 -19.83
C SER A 210 5.49 5.17 -19.94
N SER A 211 5.97 4.37 -20.90
CA SER A 211 7.39 4.26 -21.22
C SER A 211 7.63 3.69 -22.62
N GLU A 212 8.87 3.78 -23.07
CA GLU A 212 9.37 3.16 -24.30
C GLU A 212 10.78 2.59 -24.11
N PHE A 213 11.08 1.47 -24.78
CA PHE A 213 12.39 0.82 -24.74
C PHE A 213 13.19 1.15 -26.00
N TYR A 214 14.47 1.46 -25.82
CA TYR A 214 15.41 1.86 -26.85
C TYR A 214 16.65 0.95 -26.76
N PRO A 215 16.78 -0.07 -27.63
CA PRO A 215 17.84 -1.07 -27.53
C PRO A 215 19.25 -0.49 -27.76
N ASP A 216 19.37 0.52 -28.62
CA ASP A 216 20.66 1.06 -29.04
C ASP A 216 21.19 2.17 -28.10
N VAL A 217 20.36 2.65 -27.16
CA VAL A 217 20.72 3.75 -26.27
C VAL A 217 21.23 3.20 -24.94
N ASN A 218 22.55 3.20 -24.79
CA ASN A 218 23.25 2.63 -23.63
C ASN A 218 23.94 3.66 -22.72
N ARG A 219 24.07 4.90 -23.21
CA ARG A 219 24.80 5.98 -22.54
C ARG A 219 23.88 6.91 -21.76
N VAL A 220 24.35 7.34 -20.60
CA VAL A 220 23.63 8.25 -19.69
C VAL A 220 23.57 9.68 -20.21
N ARG A 221 22.60 10.46 -19.72
CA ARG A 221 22.48 11.88 -20.08
C ARG A 221 23.60 12.69 -19.44
N ARG A 222 24.06 13.71 -20.16
CA ARG A 222 25.20 14.57 -19.75
C ARG A 222 24.78 16.02 -19.50
N ASP A 223 23.60 16.41 -20.00
CA ASP A 223 22.99 17.71 -19.88
C ASP A 223 22.05 17.77 -18.67
N GLY A 224 22.45 18.48 -17.61
CA GLY A 224 21.67 18.66 -16.38
C GLY A 224 22.10 17.80 -15.19
N SER A 225 21.44 17.98 -14.06
CA SER A 225 21.75 17.27 -12.80
C SER A 225 20.82 16.06 -12.63
N TYR A 226 21.37 14.95 -12.16
CA TYR A 226 20.65 13.68 -12.06
C TYR A 226 20.93 12.93 -10.77
N ILE A 227 19.97 12.11 -10.36
CA ILE A 227 20.12 11.07 -9.33
C ILE A 227 20.23 9.73 -10.05
N TYR A 228 21.31 8.99 -9.80
CA TYR A 228 21.48 7.61 -10.24
C TYR A 228 21.23 6.68 -9.05
N GLU A 229 20.23 5.82 -9.14
CA GLU A 229 19.84 4.92 -8.06
C GLU A 229 19.76 3.46 -8.53
N GLU A 230 19.97 2.53 -7.60
CA GLU A 230 19.85 1.11 -7.86
C GLU A 230 18.44 0.73 -8.31
N PHE A 231 18.35 -0.09 -9.36
CA PHE A 231 17.08 -0.60 -9.83
C PHE A 231 16.53 -1.66 -8.87
N LEU A 232 15.40 -1.35 -8.24
CA LEU A 232 14.69 -2.23 -7.33
C LEU A 232 13.60 -3.02 -8.08
N ASN A 233 13.78 -4.33 -8.22
CA ASN A 233 12.80 -5.20 -8.90
C ASN A 233 11.60 -5.53 -8.00
N THR A 234 10.49 -4.81 -8.19
CA THR A 234 9.24 -4.92 -7.40
C THR A 234 8.26 -5.98 -7.91
N GLN A 235 8.70 -6.91 -8.77
CA GLN A 235 7.82 -7.87 -9.44
C GLN A 235 6.70 -7.21 -10.28
N GLY A 236 6.91 -5.96 -10.70
CA GLY A 236 6.08 -5.31 -11.70
C GLY A 236 4.94 -4.43 -11.17
N THR A 237 4.94 -4.09 -9.87
CA THR A 237 3.97 -3.14 -9.30
C THR A 237 4.64 -2.06 -8.47
N ASP A 238 4.08 -0.85 -8.51
CA ASP A 238 4.49 0.28 -7.69
C ASP A 238 3.36 0.59 -6.71
N VAL A 239 3.67 0.74 -5.42
CA VAL A 239 2.69 1.08 -4.39
C VAL A 239 2.60 2.59 -4.27
N LYS A 240 1.40 3.15 -4.37
CA LYS A 240 1.12 4.57 -4.17
C LYS A 240 0.41 4.75 -2.84
N VAL A 241 0.99 5.59 -1.99
CA VAL A 241 0.47 5.86 -0.64
C VAL A 241 -0.03 7.29 -0.57
N TYR A 242 -1.17 7.48 0.10
CA TYR A 242 -1.87 8.75 0.25
C TYR A 242 -2.20 8.96 1.73
N THR A 243 -1.50 9.90 2.37
CA THR A 243 -1.71 10.26 3.78
C THR A 243 -2.79 11.32 3.94
N VAL A 244 -3.46 11.30 5.09
CA VAL A 244 -4.32 12.38 5.57
C VAL A 244 -4.03 12.54 7.07
N GLY A 245 -3.04 13.36 7.39
CA GLY A 245 -2.40 13.38 8.70
C GLY A 245 -1.46 12.20 8.90
N SER A 246 -0.77 12.19 10.03
CA SER A 246 0.30 11.23 10.34
C SER A 246 -0.24 9.86 10.76
N SER A 247 -1.52 9.74 11.04
CA SER A 247 -2.17 8.52 11.51
C SER A 247 -3.07 7.86 10.46
N TYR A 248 -3.02 8.30 9.20
CA TYR A 248 -3.80 7.67 8.12
C TYR A 248 -2.99 7.51 6.84
N GLY A 249 -3.15 6.36 6.18
CA GLY A 249 -2.55 6.09 4.89
C GLY A 249 -3.40 5.11 4.07
N HIS A 250 -3.91 5.58 2.93
CA HIS A 250 -4.50 4.73 1.91
C HIS A 250 -3.40 4.29 0.93
N ALA A 251 -3.40 3.01 0.53
CA ALA A 251 -2.42 2.50 -0.43
C ALA A 251 -3.08 1.70 -1.56
N GLU A 252 -2.61 1.94 -2.78
CA GLU A 252 -3.00 1.21 -3.99
C GLU A 252 -1.77 0.91 -4.83
N ALA A 253 -1.65 -0.32 -5.33
CA ALA A 253 -0.63 -0.71 -6.29
C ALA A 253 -1.11 -0.46 -7.72
N ARG A 254 -0.17 -0.09 -8.59
CA ARG A 254 -0.39 0.01 -10.03
C ARG A 254 0.68 -0.78 -10.75
N LYS A 255 0.41 -1.16 -12.00
CA LYS A 255 1.42 -1.78 -12.87
C LYS A 255 2.60 -0.82 -13.02
N SER A 256 3.79 -1.31 -12.75
CA SER A 256 5.02 -0.53 -12.87
C SER A 256 5.23 -0.13 -14.34
N PRO A 257 5.53 1.13 -14.64
CA PRO A 257 5.81 1.57 -16.00
C PRO A 257 7.06 0.88 -16.57
N VAL A 258 7.92 0.30 -15.71
CA VAL A 258 9.15 -0.39 -16.12
C VAL A 258 8.90 -1.68 -16.91
N LEU A 259 7.70 -2.26 -16.84
CA LEU A 259 7.38 -3.53 -17.50
C LEU A 259 7.33 -3.42 -19.04
N ASP A 260 6.17 -3.24 -19.64
CA ASP A 260 6.00 -3.09 -21.10
C ASP A 260 5.66 -1.63 -21.49
N GLY A 261 5.52 -0.74 -20.50
CA GLY A 261 5.10 0.63 -20.70
C GLY A 261 3.63 0.81 -21.08
N ARG A 262 2.82 -0.26 -21.10
CA ARG A 262 1.40 -0.21 -21.42
C ARG A 262 0.56 -0.10 -20.16
N VAL A 263 -0.25 0.96 -20.11
CA VAL A 263 -1.21 1.22 -19.04
C VAL A 263 -2.37 0.23 -19.18
N VAL A 264 -2.62 -0.55 -18.13
CA VAL A 264 -3.74 -1.50 -18.10
C VAL A 264 -4.98 -0.74 -17.65
N ARG A 265 -6.06 -0.85 -18.43
CA ARG A 265 -7.34 -0.21 -18.15
C ARG A 265 -8.43 -1.25 -17.93
N ASP A 266 -9.38 -0.92 -17.06
CA ASP A 266 -10.59 -1.69 -16.84
C ASP A 266 -11.60 -1.49 -17.99
N SER A 267 -12.74 -2.19 -17.90
CA SER A 267 -13.84 -2.09 -18.87
C SER A 267 -14.45 -0.68 -18.95
N ALA A 268 -14.23 0.17 -17.94
CA ALA A 268 -14.65 1.57 -17.91
C ALA A 268 -13.55 2.54 -18.39
N GLY A 269 -12.44 2.03 -18.93
CA GLY A 269 -11.32 2.84 -19.43
C GLY A 269 -10.45 3.49 -18.34
N LYS A 270 -10.62 3.11 -17.07
CA LYS A 270 -9.81 3.63 -15.96
C LYS A 270 -8.60 2.74 -15.73
N GLU A 271 -7.49 3.35 -15.32
CA GLU A 271 -6.27 2.60 -14.98
C GLU A 271 -6.56 1.62 -13.82
N VAL A 272 -6.18 0.35 -14.03
CA VAL A 272 -6.36 -0.72 -13.04
C VAL A 272 -5.50 -0.44 -11.82
N ARG A 273 -6.11 -0.60 -10.65
CA ARG A 273 -5.48 -0.42 -9.34
C ARG A 273 -5.74 -1.66 -8.51
N TYR A 274 -4.75 -2.04 -7.73
CA TYR A 274 -4.86 -3.15 -6.80
C TYR A 274 -4.80 -2.59 -5.37
N PRO A 275 -5.69 -3.02 -4.49
CA PRO A 275 -5.64 -2.58 -3.10
C PRO A 275 -4.37 -3.05 -2.41
N VAL A 276 -3.81 -2.21 -1.54
CA VAL A 276 -2.61 -2.54 -0.78
C VAL A 276 -2.84 -2.27 0.71
N ILE A 277 -2.46 -3.24 1.53
CA ILE A 277 -2.34 -3.05 2.97
C ILE A 277 -0.90 -2.69 3.29
N LEU A 278 -0.70 -1.58 3.99
CA LEU A 278 0.60 -1.20 4.53
C LEU A 278 0.91 -2.05 5.77
N ASN A 279 2.11 -2.62 5.82
CA ASN A 279 2.61 -3.26 7.03
C ASN A 279 3.04 -2.20 8.07
N SER A 280 3.35 -2.62 9.31
CA SER A 280 3.73 -1.71 10.40
C SER A 280 4.92 -0.80 10.06
N THR A 281 5.94 -1.32 9.37
CA THR A 281 7.09 -0.53 8.93
C THR A 281 6.68 0.53 7.91
N GLU A 282 5.81 0.19 6.96
CA GLU A 282 5.34 1.12 5.93
C GLU A 282 4.36 2.17 6.46
N LYS A 283 3.55 1.81 7.47
CA LYS A 283 2.72 2.77 8.22
C LYS A 283 3.60 3.80 8.94
N GLU A 284 4.69 3.34 9.56
CA GLU A 284 5.67 4.23 10.17
C GLU A 284 6.38 5.10 9.13
N MET A 285 6.73 4.55 7.96
CA MET A 285 7.25 5.36 6.84
C MET A 285 6.25 6.44 6.42
N ALA A 286 4.97 6.09 6.26
CA ALA A 286 3.92 7.05 5.89
C ALA A 286 3.76 8.16 6.94
N ARG A 287 3.76 7.79 8.23
CA ARG A 287 3.76 8.74 9.35
C ARG A 287 4.94 9.69 9.27
N LYS A 288 6.15 9.16 9.09
CA LYS A 288 7.38 9.95 8.99
C LYS A 288 7.39 10.86 7.77
N VAL A 289 6.94 10.40 6.60
CA VAL A 289 6.85 11.23 5.38
C VAL A 289 5.90 12.41 5.62
N CYS A 290 4.70 12.16 6.15
CA CYS A 290 3.73 13.22 6.44
C CYS A 290 4.32 14.29 7.38
N LEU A 291 4.98 13.86 8.46
CA LEU A 291 5.59 14.76 9.44
C LEU A 291 6.84 15.47 8.91
N ALA A 292 7.74 14.77 8.22
CA ALA A 292 8.99 15.33 7.74
C ALA A 292 8.78 16.41 6.67
N PHE A 293 7.80 16.22 5.78
CA PHE A 293 7.49 17.19 4.73
C PHE A 293 6.44 18.22 5.16
N HIS A 294 5.89 18.11 6.38
CA HIS A 294 4.84 18.99 6.88
C HIS A 294 3.63 19.06 5.91
N GLN A 295 3.33 17.93 5.27
CA GLN A 295 2.23 17.79 4.32
C GLN A 295 1.17 16.85 4.94
N THR A 296 0.11 17.41 5.52
CA THR A 296 -0.99 16.62 6.10
C THR A 296 -1.60 15.72 5.03
N VAL A 297 -1.91 16.29 3.86
CA VAL A 297 -2.31 15.52 2.68
C VAL A 297 -1.08 15.32 1.80
N CYS A 298 -0.57 14.10 1.72
CA CYS A 298 0.66 13.79 0.98
C CYS A 298 0.53 12.49 0.18
N GLY A 299 0.97 12.50 -1.08
CA GLY A 299 1.15 11.33 -1.92
C GLY A 299 2.63 10.98 -2.04
N PHE A 300 2.98 9.70 -1.96
CA PHE A 300 4.35 9.22 -2.21
C PHE A 300 4.32 7.79 -2.77
N ASP A 301 5.42 7.40 -3.42
CA ASP A 301 5.57 6.09 -4.06
C ASP A 301 6.54 5.20 -3.28
N LEU A 302 6.18 3.92 -3.18
CA LEU A 302 6.87 2.91 -2.39
C LEU A 302 7.13 1.65 -3.23
N LEU A 303 8.37 1.17 -3.16
CA LEU A 303 8.85 -0.03 -3.84
C LEU A 303 9.06 -1.15 -2.82
N ARG A 304 8.35 -2.27 -3.00
CA ARG A 304 8.49 -3.48 -2.15
C ARG A 304 9.47 -4.45 -2.78
N VAL A 305 10.56 -4.78 -2.07
CA VAL A 305 11.57 -5.74 -2.53
C VAL A 305 12.00 -6.65 -1.37
N ARG A 306 11.84 -7.96 -1.55
CA ARG A 306 12.35 -9.00 -0.62
C ARG A 306 11.99 -8.73 0.86
N GLY A 307 10.76 -8.30 1.12
CA GLY A 307 10.27 -8.01 2.49
C GLY A 307 10.68 -6.64 3.05
N SER A 308 11.40 -5.82 2.28
CA SER A 308 11.73 -4.42 2.60
C SER A 308 10.95 -3.46 1.71
N SER A 309 10.83 -2.22 2.15
CA SER A 309 10.08 -1.16 1.46
C SER A 309 10.93 0.10 1.34
N TYR A 310 10.89 0.76 0.18
CA TYR A 310 11.73 1.91 -0.13
C TYR A 310 10.86 3.03 -0.70
N VAL A 311 10.98 4.25 -0.17
CA VAL A 311 10.34 5.42 -0.75
C VAL A 311 11.17 5.89 -1.94
N CYS A 312 10.56 6.00 -3.12
CA CYS A 312 11.27 6.40 -4.34
C CYS A 312 10.85 7.76 -4.89
N ASP A 313 9.72 8.30 -4.44
CA ASP A 313 9.18 9.60 -4.86
C ASP A 313 8.21 10.19 -3.83
N VAL A 314 8.20 11.51 -3.65
CA VAL A 314 7.27 12.23 -2.75
C VAL A 314 6.66 13.40 -3.53
N ASN A 315 5.35 13.38 -3.70
CA ASN A 315 4.63 14.29 -4.60
C ASN A 315 3.95 15.47 -3.89
N GLY A 316 3.89 15.47 -2.55
CA GLY A 316 3.07 16.42 -1.80
C GLY A 316 1.58 16.21 -2.04
N TRP A 317 0.82 17.28 -2.26
CA TRP A 317 -0.65 17.22 -2.32
C TRP A 317 -1.19 16.26 -3.38
N SER A 318 -1.87 15.20 -2.94
CA SER A 318 -2.45 14.19 -3.84
C SER A 318 -3.64 13.50 -3.20
N PHE A 319 -4.71 13.33 -3.98
CA PHE A 319 -5.90 12.59 -3.56
C PHE A 319 -6.04 11.27 -4.32
N VAL A 320 -6.55 10.25 -3.62
CA VAL A 320 -7.03 9.02 -4.23
C VAL A 320 -8.21 9.35 -5.14
N LYS A 321 -8.31 8.64 -6.27
CA LYS A 321 -9.41 8.83 -7.23
C LYS A 321 -10.34 7.65 -7.20
N ASN A 322 -11.64 7.94 -7.31
CA ASN A 322 -12.73 6.96 -7.43
C ASN A 322 -12.94 6.06 -6.21
N SER A 323 -12.47 6.45 -5.02
CA SER A 323 -12.73 5.74 -3.78
C SER A 323 -13.67 6.56 -2.90
N LYS A 324 -14.95 6.16 -2.84
CA LYS A 324 -15.96 6.81 -1.98
C LYS A 324 -15.52 6.78 -0.52
N LYS A 325 -15.02 5.61 -0.08
CA LYS A 325 -14.48 5.39 1.26
C LYS A 325 -13.36 6.37 1.59
N TYR A 326 -12.38 6.54 0.70
CA TYR A 326 -11.31 7.51 0.91
C TYR A 326 -11.86 8.93 1.07
N TYR A 327 -12.86 9.32 0.28
CA TYR A 327 -13.47 10.65 0.43
C TYR A 327 -14.17 10.81 1.79
N ASP A 328 -14.90 9.79 2.24
CA ASP A 328 -15.56 9.76 3.55
C ASP A 328 -14.53 9.90 4.69
N ASP A 329 -13.47 9.06 4.67
CA ASP A 329 -12.39 9.10 5.65
C ASP A 329 -11.64 10.43 5.63
N CYS A 330 -11.19 10.87 4.45
CA CYS A 330 -10.42 12.10 4.28
C CYS A 330 -11.21 13.31 4.78
N GLY A 331 -12.51 13.39 4.45
CA GLY A 331 -13.39 14.46 4.92
C GLY A 331 -13.51 14.48 6.44
N LEU A 332 -13.69 13.32 7.08
CA LEU A 332 -13.79 13.21 8.53
C LEU A 332 -12.48 13.55 9.24
N ILE A 333 -11.35 13.00 8.76
CA ILE A 333 -10.04 13.21 9.38
C ILE A 333 -9.61 14.66 9.22
N LEU A 334 -9.75 15.23 8.02
CA LEU A 334 -9.42 16.62 7.77
C LEU A 334 -10.31 17.58 8.59
N HIS A 335 -11.59 17.25 8.75
CA HIS A 335 -12.48 17.98 9.63
C HIS A 335 -11.95 17.98 11.08
N ASN A 336 -11.65 16.80 11.64
CA ASN A 336 -11.16 16.67 13.01
C ASN A 336 -9.81 17.40 13.21
N TYR A 337 -8.91 17.29 12.24
CA TYR A 337 -7.63 18.01 12.21
C TYR A 337 -7.86 19.52 12.31
N LEU A 338 -8.69 20.08 11.43
CA LEU A 338 -8.99 21.50 11.39
C LEU A 338 -9.64 21.99 12.69
N VAL A 339 -10.63 21.27 13.21
CA VAL A 339 -11.27 21.61 14.49
C VAL A 339 -10.25 21.64 15.62
N SER A 340 -9.39 20.63 15.72
CA SER A 340 -8.37 20.53 16.75
C SER A 340 -7.35 21.67 16.66
N ALA A 341 -6.83 21.93 15.46
CA ALA A 341 -5.84 22.97 15.21
C ALA A 341 -6.40 24.38 15.46
N LEU A 342 -7.63 24.65 15.01
CA LEU A 342 -8.31 25.93 15.19
C LEU A 342 -8.66 26.20 16.66
N ARG A 343 -9.17 25.19 17.38
CA ARG A 343 -9.39 25.30 18.84
C ARG A 343 -8.09 25.60 19.58
N SER A 344 -7.03 24.86 19.26
CA SER A 344 -5.70 25.06 19.88
C SER A 344 -5.13 26.45 19.61
N ARG A 345 -5.35 26.99 18.41
CA ARG A 345 -4.99 28.37 18.08
C ARG A 345 -5.80 29.38 18.89
N TYR A 346 -7.12 29.22 18.95
CA TYR A 346 -8.01 30.11 19.70
C TYR A 346 -7.62 30.18 21.19
N PHE A 347 -7.35 29.04 21.82
CA PHE A 347 -6.90 29.00 23.22
C PHE A 347 -5.52 29.64 23.42
N ARG A 348 -4.58 29.44 22.50
CA ARG A 348 -3.26 30.11 22.56
C ARG A 348 -3.35 31.62 22.43
N GLN A 349 -4.14 32.11 21.48
CA GLN A 349 -4.38 33.56 21.31
C GLN A 349 -5.04 34.16 22.55
N ARG A 350 -6.01 33.44 23.15
CA ARG A 350 -6.67 33.90 24.38
C ARG A 350 -5.73 33.92 25.58
N ARG A 351 -4.83 32.93 25.74
CA ARG A 351 -3.77 32.96 26.75
C ARG A 351 -2.75 34.06 26.51
N ALA A 352 -2.30 34.26 25.27
CA ALA A 352 -1.38 35.32 24.90
C ALA A 352 -1.99 36.70 25.21
N ASN A 353 -3.25 36.93 24.84
CA ASN A 353 -3.98 38.17 25.15
C ASN A 353 -4.17 38.39 26.66
N SER A 354 -4.31 37.31 27.44
CA SER A 354 -4.35 37.36 28.91
C SER A 354 -2.98 37.65 29.54
N LEU A 355 -1.88 37.26 28.90
CA LEU A 355 -0.50 37.47 29.37
C LEU A 355 0.11 38.79 28.88
N THR A 356 -0.36 39.35 27.76
CA THR A 356 -0.05 40.72 27.34
C THR A 356 -0.68 41.77 28.27
N SER A 357 -1.66 41.39 29.10
CA SER A 357 -2.09 42.20 30.26
C SER A 357 -1.05 42.21 31.40
N MET A 358 -0.03 41.36 31.36
CA MET A 358 1.07 41.25 32.35
C MET A 358 2.47 41.41 31.76
N GLY A 359 2.62 41.93 30.53
CA GLY A 359 3.90 42.42 30.02
C GLY A 359 5.01 41.38 29.75
N ILE A 360 4.67 40.14 29.35
CA ILE A 360 5.68 39.15 28.96
C ILE A 360 5.49 38.73 27.49
N GLN A 361 6.50 39.02 26.66
CA GLN A 361 6.52 38.69 25.23
C GLN A 361 7.08 37.28 25.00
N MET A 362 6.33 36.43 24.30
CA MET A 362 6.74 35.08 23.89
C MET A 362 6.80 34.96 22.37
N CYS A 363 7.84 34.26 21.88
CA CYS A 363 8.06 33.96 20.47
C CYS A 363 7.09 32.88 19.95
N PRO A 364 6.66 32.92 18.67
CA PRO A 364 5.70 31.95 18.14
C PRO A 364 6.41 30.68 17.64
N GLN A 365 6.20 29.57 18.32
CA GLN A 365 6.48 28.22 17.81
C GLN A 365 5.21 27.64 17.15
N TYR A 366 5.44 26.91 16.05
CA TYR A 366 4.45 26.27 15.18
C TYR A 366 3.44 25.39 15.94
N ALA A 367 2.28 25.16 15.32
CA ALA A 367 1.30 24.20 15.82
C ALA A 367 1.79 22.78 15.58
N THR A 368 2.54 22.23 16.52
CA THR A 368 2.73 20.78 16.64
C THR A 368 1.43 20.12 17.10
N GLU A 369 1.16 18.92 16.59
CA GLU A 369 0.15 17.99 17.11
C GLU A 369 0.28 17.89 18.66
N PRO A 370 -0.83 17.77 19.41
CA PRO A 370 -0.73 17.52 20.84
C PRO A 370 -0.10 16.14 21.07
N SER A 371 1.03 16.11 21.77
CA SER A 371 1.69 14.91 22.24
C SER A 371 0.73 14.12 23.15
N VAL A 372 0.44 12.88 22.77
CA VAL A 372 -0.20 11.91 23.67
C VAL A 372 0.81 11.61 24.77
N MET A 373 0.46 11.95 26.02
CA MET A 373 1.30 11.67 27.18
C MET A 373 1.46 10.15 27.31
N SER A 374 2.64 9.64 26.96
CA SER A 374 3.12 8.35 27.45
C SER A 374 3.69 8.61 28.84
N ASN A 375 2.98 8.16 29.87
CA ASN A 375 3.51 8.16 31.23
C ASN A 375 4.70 7.20 31.28
N GLY A 376 5.78 7.69 31.90
CA GLY A 376 7.13 7.18 31.77
C GLY A 376 7.35 5.74 32.24
N GLY A 377 8.37 5.14 31.65
CA GLY A 377 9.05 4.02 32.26
C GLY A 377 9.73 4.45 33.57
N GLN A 378 9.59 3.60 34.57
CA GLN A 378 10.48 3.57 35.72
C GLN A 378 11.11 2.18 35.83
N ASP A 379 12.43 2.23 35.93
CA ASP A 379 13.42 1.24 36.33
C ASP A 379 12.98 -0.18 36.67
N TRP A 380 13.57 -1.12 35.93
CA TRP A 380 13.73 -2.50 36.36
C TRP A 380 14.85 -2.58 37.40
N ARG A 381 14.50 -2.84 38.66
CA ARG A 381 15.39 -3.50 39.61
C ARG A 381 14.69 -4.70 40.24
N GLU A 382 15.43 -5.80 40.27
CA GLU A 382 15.12 -7.07 40.91
C GLU A 382 14.63 -6.86 42.35
N HIS A 383 13.57 -7.58 42.75
CA HIS A 383 13.63 -8.43 43.93
C HIS A 383 12.53 -9.49 43.96
N THR A 384 12.98 -10.68 44.34
CA THR A 384 12.30 -11.95 44.53
C THR A 384 11.36 -11.97 45.74
N ARG A 385 10.15 -12.53 45.60
CA ARG A 385 9.61 -13.74 46.29
C ARG A 385 8.07 -13.71 46.46
N PRO A 386 7.44 -14.89 46.62
CA PRO A 386 6.03 -15.15 46.27
C PRO A 386 5.13 -15.35 47.50
N SER A 387 3.79 -15.31 47.32
CA SER A 387 2.88 -16.20 48.06
C SER A 387 1.41 -16.09 47.60
N SER A 388 0.80 -17.27 47.37
CA SER A 388 -0.58 -17.72 47.70
C SER A 388 -1.76 -16.78 47.41
N GLY A 389 -2.78 -17.17 46.63
CA GLY A 389 -3.79 -18.20 46.97
C GLY A 389 -4.79 -17.61 47.97
N SER A 390 -6.11 -17.69 47.89
CA SER A 390 -7.11 -18.38 47.06
C SER A 390 -8.47 -18.00 47.69
N ASP A 391 -9.56 -18.01 46.90
CA ASP A 391 -10.97 -18.16 47.31
C ASP A 391 -11.62 -17.05 48.17
N ALA A 392 -12.94 -16.86 48.23
CA ALA A 392 -14.11 -17.02 47.36
C ALA A 392 -15.32 -16.54 48.21
N SER A 393 -16.50 -16.42 47.59
CA SER A 393 -17.86 -16.41 48.17
C SER A 393 -18.46 -15.14 48.82
N GLU A 394 -19.30 -14.48 48.01
CA GLU A 394 -20.77 -14.33 48.14
C GLU A 394 -21.49 -13.61 49.31
N SER A 395 -22.31 -12.62 48.88
CA SER A 395 -23.68 -12.27 49.35
C SER A 395 -23.77 -11.46 50.68
N SER A 396 -24.65 -10.48 50.91
CA SER A 396 -25.89 -10.05 50.26
C SER A 396 -26.39 -8.68 50.81
N VAL A 397 -27.27 -8.03 50.04
CA VAL A 397 -28.37 -7.09 50.35
C VAL A 397 -28.17 -5.66 50.95
N ALA A 398 -28.47 -4.70 50.06
CA ALA A 398 -29.40 -3.56 50.20
C ALA A 398 -29.08 -2.34 51.09
N SER A 399 -28.95 -1.15 50.47
CA SER A 399 -29.82 0.03 50.65
C SER A 399 -29.31 1.26 49.88
N ALA A 400 -30.21 2.21 49.64
CA ALA A 400 -30.17 3.16 48.55
C ALA A 400 -29.38 4.47 48.81
N SER A 401 -28.99 5.09 47.69
CA SER A 401 -28.89 6.53 47.40
C SER A 401 -27.56 7.30 47.58
N SER A 402 -27.21 7.95 46.46
CA SER A 402 -26.48 9.22 46.27
C SER A 402 -24.98 9.30 46.56
N ALA A 403 -24.17 9.08 45.52
CA ALA A 403 -23.11 9.98 45.00
C ALA A 403 -22.23 9.18 44.04
N GLY A 404 -22.36 9.40 42.73
CA GLY A 404 -21.63 8.65 41.70
C GLY A 404 -20.14 9.00 41.68
N LEU A 405 -19.37 8.41 42.59
CA LEU A 405 -17.95 8.13 42.41
C LEU A 405 -17.83 7.15 41.24
N LEU A 406 -16.92 7.47 40.31
CA LEU A 406 -16.55 6.62 39.19
C LEU A 406 -16.14 5.23 39.71
N PRO A 407 -16.63 4.12 39.15
CA PRO A 407 -16.15 2.81 39.56
C PRO A 407 -14.69 2.65 39.12
N ASP A 408 -13.85 2.15 40.03
CA ASP A 408 -12.53 1.63 39.72
C ASP A 408 -12.62 0.62 38.58
N ASP A 409 -12.02 0.97 37.45
CA ASP A 409 -12.10 0.25 36.17
C ASP A 409 -11.06 -0.89 36.12
N GLU A 410 -10.91 -1.64 37.22
CA GLU A 410 -9.89 -2.70 37.38
C GLU A 410 -10.19 -3.97 36.57
N ASN A 411 -11.28 -4.01 35.79
CA ASN A 411 -11.67 -5.16 34.98
C ASN A 411 -11.92 -4.82 33.50
N ARG A 412 -11.15 -3.89 32.93
CA ARG A 412 -11.14 -3.71 31.47
C ARG A 412 -10.44 -4.87 30.77
N GLU A 413 -11.23 -5.84 30.33
CA GLU A 413 -10.79 -6.78 29.29
C GLU A 413 -10.51 -5.99 28.00
N GLU A 414 -9.24 -5.87 27.62
CA GLU A 414 -8.81 -5.21 26.39
C GLU A 414 -8.64 -6.25 25.28
N LEU A 415 -9.38 -6.12 24.18
CA LEU A 415 -9.21 -6.97 22.99
C LEU A 415 -7.82 -6.73 22.38
N ARG A 416 -6.89 -7.65 22.60
CA ARG A 416 -5.51 -7.57 22.07
C ARG A 416 -5.40 -8.02 20.61
N CYS A 417 -6.00 -9.15 20.27
CA CYS A 417 -5.95 -9.68 18.91
C CYS A 417 -7.17 -10.56 18.59
N VAL A 418 -7.46 -10.71 17.30
CA VAL A 418 -8.43 -11.69 16.80
C VAL A 418 -7.70 -12.67 15.91
N ILE A 419 -7.72 -13.95 16.27
CA ILE A 419 -7.14 -15.03 15.48
C ILE A 419 -8.28 -15.86 14.88
N ALA A 420 -8.28 -16.00 13.56
CA ALA A 420 -9.28 -16.77 12.83
C ALA A 420 -8.62 -17.89 12.03
N VAL A 421 -9.13 -19.12 12.18
CA VAL A 421 -8.69 -20.28 11.40
C VAL A 421 -9.82 -20.67 10.47
N VAL A 422 -9.60 -20.49 9.17
CA VAL A 422 -10.62 -20.66 8.14
C VAL A 422 -10.26 -21.81 7.22
N ARG A 423 -11.23 -22.69 6.93
CA ARG A 423 -11.10 -23.75 5.92
C ARG A 423 -11.40 -23.18 4.53
N HIS A 424 -10.84 -23.78 3.48
CA HIS A 424 -11.21 -23.45 2.11
C HIS A 424 -12.73 -23.55 1.87
N GLY A 425 -13.24 -22.75 0.94
CA GLY A 425 -14.64 -22.80 0.49
C GLY A 425 -14.95 -24.04 -0.37
N ASP A 426 -16.16 -24.06 -0.93
CA ASP A 426 -16.63 -25.12 -1.82
C ASP A 426 -15.66 -25.40 -2.98
N ARG A 427 -15.52 -26.67 -3.33
CA ARG A 427 -14.53 -27.12 -4.30
C ARG A 427 -15.05 -28.27 -5.15
N THR A 428 -14.53 -28.39 -6.36
CA THR A 428 -14.83 -29.53 -7.22
C THR A 428 -14.41 -30.84 -6.54
N PRO A 429 -15.13 -31.96 -6.79
CA PRO A 429 -14.73 -33.26 -6.26
C PRO A 429 -13.29 -33.57 -6.64
N LYS A 430 -12.49 -33.98 -5.66
CA LYS A 430 -11.11 -34.40 -5.90
C LYS A 430 -11.10 -35.86 -6.29
N GLN A 431 -10.62 -36.14 -7.49
CA GLN A 431 -10.45 -37.48 -8.01
C GLN A 431 -8.96 -37.85 -7.99
N LYS A 432 -8.69 -39.15 -7.88
CA LYS A 432 -7.33 -39.70 -7.89
C LYS A 432 -7.31 -41.02 -8.65
N LEU A 433 -6.32 -41.18 -9.52
CA LEU A 433 -5.95 -42.45 -10.13
C LEU A 433 -4.70 -42.94 -9.42
N LYS A 434 -4.74 -44.17 -8.94
CA LYS A 434 -3.61 -44.85 -8.31
C LYS A 434 -3.27 -46.05 -9.16
N THR A 435 -2.04 -46.12 -9.63
CA THR A 435 -1.56 -47.27 -10.39
C THR A 435 -0.12 -47.55 -10.02
N LEU A 436 0.22 -48.82 -9.91
CA LEU A 436 1.62 -49.25 -9.84
C LEU A 436 2.19 -49.16 -11.24
N VAL A 437 3.40 -48.63 -11.33
CA VAL A 437 4.21 -48.54 -12.55
C VAL A 437 5.56 -49.20 -12.30
N TRP A 438 6.08 -49.89 -13.30
CA TRP A 438 7.39 -50.55 -13.27
C TRP A 438 8.17 -50.32 -14.57
N GLU A 439 7.63 -49.54 -15.50
CA GLU A 439 8.37 -49.16 -16.69
C GLU A 439 9.64 -48.40 -16.38
N ARG A 440 10.73 -48.79 -17.07
CA ARG A 440 12.07 -48.27 -16.79
C ARG A 440 12.07 -46.74 -16.83
N ASP A 441 11.48 -46.15 -17.88
CA ASP A 441 11.44 -44.70 -18.06
C ASP A 441 10.63 -44.00 -16.95
N LEU A 442 9.54 -44.61 -16.47
CA LEU A 442 8.72 -44.07 -15.36
C LEU A 442 9.41 -44.20 -14.00
N VAL A 443 10.14 -45.30 -13.79
CA VAL A 443 10.95 -45.52 -12.59
C VAL A 443 12.13 -44.55 -12.57
N GLU A 444 12.85 -44.39 -13.68
CA GLU A 444 13.92 -43.40 -13.83
C GLU A 444 13.42 -41.97 -13.63
N PHE A 445 12.20 -41.65 -14.10
CA PHE A 445 11.57 -40.35 -13.84
C PHE A 445 11.40 -40.07 -12.34
N TYR A 446 11.05 -41.10 -11.55
CA TYR A 446 11.00 -41.03 -10.08
C TYR A 446 12.40 -40.90 -9.47
N GLU A 447 13.34 -41.75 -9.88
CA GLU A 447 14.69 -41.81 -9.29
C GLU A 447 15.50 -40.54 -9.52
N ARG A 448 15.37 -39.89 -10.68
CA ARG A 448 16.01 -38.59 -10.96
C ARG A 448 15.53 -37.45 -10.04
N ARG A 449 14.41 -37.64 -9.32
CA ARG A 449 13.72 -36.58 -8.56
C ARG A 449 13.57 -36.89 -7.07
N ARG A 450 14.00 -38.07 -6.62
CA ARG A 450 14.01 -38.42 -5.18
C ARG A 450 15.27 -37.86 -4.51
N SER A 451 15.23 -37.78 -3.18
CA SER A 451 16.40 -37.38 -2.40
C SER A 451 17.43 -38.53 -2.38
N GLU A 452 18.71 -38.25 -2.64
CA GLU A 452 19.78 -39.27 -2.60
C GLU A 452 19.74 -40.06 -1.28
N GLY A 453 19.84 -41.39 -1.37
CA GLY A 453 19.82 -42.29 -0.22
C GLY A 453 18.48 -42.45 0.51
N LYS A 454 17.40 -41.81 0.06
CA LYS A 454 16.05 -41.95 0.63
C LYS A 454 15.05 -42.46 -0.41
N TYR A 455 14.12 -43.31 0.05
CA TYR A 455 12.97 -43.79 -0.73
C TYR A 455 11.72 -43.00 -0.32
N ASP A 456 11.71 -41.70 -0.62
CA ASP A 456 10.68 -40.75 -0.20
C ASP A 456 9.60 -40.48 -1.29
N GLU A 457 8.52 -39.82 -0.88
CA GLU A 457 7.44 -39.39 -1.78
C GLU A 457 7.90 -38.21 -2.65
N VAL A 458 7.95 -38.42 -3.96
CA VAL A 458 8.23 -37.35 -4.93
C VAL A 458 6.92 -36.70 -5.36
N LYS A 459 6.86 -35.36 -5.29
CA LYS A 459 5.68 -34.57 -5.72
C LYS A 459 6.04 -33.72 -6.92
N VAL A 460 5.46 -34.05 -8.07
CA VAL A 460 5.68 -33.31 -9.32
C VAL A 460 4.71 -32.14 -9.39
N LYS A 461 5.26 -30.92 -9.45
CA LYS A 461 4.48 -29.67 -9.42
C LYS A 461 4.75 -28.75 -10.62
N ALA A 462 5.96 -28.73 -11.17
CA ALA A 462 6.30 -27.78 -12.23
C ALA A 462 5.63 -28.16 -13.55
N VAL A 463 5.25 -27.16 -14.33
CA VAL A 463 4.62 -27.36 -15.65
C VAL A 463 5.54 -28.13 -16.59
N ALA A 464 6.85 -27.81 -16.58
CA ALA A 464 7.85 -28.50 -17.38
C ALA A 464 7.95 -29.99 -17.03
N ASP A 465 8.00 -30.33 -15.73
CA ASP A 465 8.09 -31.73 -15.29
C ASP A 465 6.83 -32.54 -15.62
N LEU A 466 5.65 -31.91 -15.53
CA LEU A 466 4.38 -32.55 -15.88
C LEU A 466 4.26 -32.78 -17.39
N GLN A 467 4.82 -31.86 -18.19
CA GLN A 467 4.90 -32.01 -19.64
C GLN A 467 5.87 -33.14 -20.01
N GLU A 468 7.05 -33.19 -19.38
CA GLU A 468 8.00 -34.30 -19.54
C GLU A 468 7.34 -35.66 -19.23
N LEU A 469 6.61 -35.77 -18.12
CA LEU A 469 5.90 -37.00 -17.78
C LEU A 469 4.83 -37.37 -18.81
N LEU A 470 4.09 -36.39 -19.34
CA LEU A 470 3.08 -36.64 -20.38
C LEU A 470 3.73 -37.13 -21.68
N ASP A 471 4.84 -36.52 -22.09
CA ASP A 471 5.54 -36.91 -23.32
C ASP A 471 6.20 -38.28 -23.20
N LEU A 472 6.66 -38.64 -22.00
CA LEU A 472 7.13 -39.98 -21.66
C LEU A 472 6.00 -41.02 -21.78
N VAL A 473 4.84 -40.77 -21.18
CA VAL A 473 3.67 -41.66 -21.31
C VAL A 473 3.23 -41.80 -22.78
N ARG A 474 3.25 -40.73 -23.57
CA ARG A 474 2.95 -40.78 -25.02
C ARG A 474 3.95 -41.64 -25.79
N SER A 475 5.23 -41.57 -25.43
CA SER A 475 6.28 -42.36 -26.06
C SER A 475 6.11 -43.85 -25.76
N LEU A 476 5.80 -44.20 -24.51
CA LEU A 476 5.50 -45.59 -24.13
C LEU A 476 4.26 -46.15 -24.84
N ILE A 477 3.19 -45.36 -24.99
CA ILE A 477 1.99 -45.76 -25.76
C ILE A 477 2.35 -46.08 -27.20
N LYS A 478 3.22 -45.27 -27.83
CA LYS A 478 3.66 -45.50 -29.22
C LYS A 478 4.52 -46.77 -29.33
N ALA A 479 5.32 -47.09 -28.31
CA ALA A 479 6.16 -48.28 -28.28
C ALA A 479 5.36 -49.58 -28.12
N TYR A 480 4.30 -49.58 -27.28
CA TYR A 480 3.50 -50.79 -27.03
C TYR A 480 2.38 -51.06 -28.02
N ALA A 481 1.93 -50.03 -28.75
CA ALA A 481 0.94 -50.18 -29.79
C ALA A 481 1.37 -49.47 -31.08
N PRO A 482 2.44 -49.93 -31.74
CA PRO A 482 2.95 -49.34 -32.98
C PRO A 482 1.97 -49.46 -34.15
N GLY A 483 0.97 -50.36 -34.05
CA GLY A 483 0.00 -50.69 -35.10
C GLY A 483 -1.44 -50.23 -34.87
N VAL A 484 -1.72 -49.32 -33.93
CA VAL A 484 -3.09 -48.82 -33.67
C VAL A 484 -3.71 -48.26 -34.97
N GLY A 485 -4.69 -48.98 -35.52
CA GLY A 485 -5.38 -48.63 -36.78
C GLY A 485 -5.09 -49.55 -37.98
N SER A 486 -4.18 -50.52 -37.85
CA SER A 486 -3.95 -51.59 -38.84
C SER A 486 -4.90 -52.77 -38.59
N LYS A 487 -5.55 -53.29 -39.63
CA LYS A 487 -6.52 -54.41 -39.52
C LYS A 487 -5.87 -55.80 -39.37
N GLU A 488 -4.55 -55.92 -39.53
CA GLU A 488 -3.90 -57.23 -39.74
C GLU A 488 -2.69 -57.51 -38.81
N ALA A 489 -2.44 -56.68 -37.80
CA ALA A 489 -1.33 -56.88 -36.86
C ALA A 489 -1.82 -56.98 -35.40
N VAL A 490 -1.09 -57.76 -34.58
CA VAL A 490 -1.25 -57.78 -33.12
C VAL A 490 -1.12 -56.34 -32.61
N TRP A 491 -2.20 -55.80 -32.06
CA TRP A 491 -2.36 -54.36 -31.78
C TRP A 491 -1.73 -53.93 -30.45
N GLU A 492 -1.38 -54.89 -29.58
CA GLU A 492 -0.75 -54.69 -28.27
C GLU A 492 0.37 -55.73 -28.10
N VAL A 493 1.59 -55.27 -27.77
CA VAL A 493 2.70 -56.16 -27.41
C VAL A 493 2.64 -56.41 -25.90
N GLU A 494 2.72 -57.67 -25.45
CA GLU A 494 2.92 -57.98 -24.02
C GLU A 494 4.31 -57.51 -23.59
N ALA A 495 4.39 -56.26 -23.15
CA ALA A 495 5.59 -55.70 -22.58
C ALA A 495 5.21 -54.61 -21.57
N GLY A 496 5.80 -54.69 -20.39
CA GLY A 496 5.79 -53.58 -19.46
C GLY A 496 4.48 -53.28 -18.73
N ASP A 497 4.24 -52.00 -18.42
CA ASP A 497 2.96 -51.52 -17.90
C ASP A 497 1.86 -51.64 -18.97
N SER A 498 0.73 -52.28 -18.64
CA SER A 498 -0.39 -52.51 -19.59
C SER A 498 -0.80 -51.24 -20.36
N PHE A 499 -1.06 -51.41 -21.67
CA PHE A 499 -1.43 -50.33 -22.58
C PHE A 499 -2.64 -49.53 -22.10
N GLU A 500 -3.64 -50.22 -21.54
CA GLU A 500 -4.85 -49.59 -20.98
C GLU A 500 -4.50 -48.62 -19.84
N LYS A 501 -3.53 -48.98 -18.97
CA LYS A 501 -3.07 -48.12 -17.88
C LYS A 501 -2.41 -46.86 -18.41
N LEU A 502 -1.52 -46.98 -19.40
CA LEU A 502 -0.84 -45.83 -20.01
C LEU A 502 -1.83 -44.90 -20.71
N LEU A 503 -2.82 -45.45 -21.43
CA LEU A 503 -3.88 -44.67 -22.05
C LEU A 503 -4.73 -43.93 -21.01
N GLN A 504 -5.01 -44.57 -19.88
CA GLN A 504 -5.71 -43.93 -18.77
C GLN A 504 -4.88 -42.78 -18.15
N MET A 505 -3.57 -42.97 -17.97
CA MET A 505 -2.65 -41.92 -17.51
C MET A 505 -2.62 -40.74 -18.49
N LYS A 506 -2.46 -41.00 -19.79
CA LYS A 506 -2.50 -39.98 -20.85
C LYS A 506 -3.80 -39.17 -20.81
N ARG A 507 -4.95 -39.86 -20.78
CA ARG A 507 -6.26 -39.18 -20.70
C ARG A 507 -6.36 -38.27 -19.48
N VAL A 508 -5.88 -38.70 -18.31
CA VAL A 508 -5.90 -37.87 -17.08
C VAL A 508 -4.94 -36.67 -17.19
N LEU A 509 -3.75 -36.86 -17.75
CA LEU A 509 -2.74 -35.80 -17.93
C LEU A 509 -3.16 -34.77 -19.01
N GLU A 510 -3.85 -35.19 -20.07
CA GLU A 510 -4.29 -34.34 -21.18
C GLU A 510 -5.64 -33.65 -20.96
N ARG A 511 -6.45 -34.13 -20.00
CA ARG A 511 -7.81 -33.62 -19.76
C ARG A 511 -7.87 -32.12 -19.48
N TRP A 512 -6.78 -31.53 -18.99
CA TRP A 512 -6.68 -30.12 -18.63
C TRP A 512 -5.33 -29.53 -19.02
N LYS A 513 -5.31 -28.26 -19.44
CA LYS A 513 -4.04 -27.53 -19.65
C LYS A 513 -3.21 -27.51 -18.37
N PHE A 514 -1.90 -27.66 -18.49
CA PHE A 514 -0.96 -27.46 -17.37
C PHE A 514 -0.89 -25.98 -17.00
N ALA A 515 -1.89 -25.49 -16.27
CA ALA A 515 -1.96 -24.14 -15.72
C ALA A 515 -2.33 -24.17 -14.22
N GLY A 516 -1.84 -23.19 -13.45
CA GLY A 516 -2.21 -22.93 -12.05
C GLY A 516 -1.42 -23.67 -10.95
N ILE A 517 -1.74 -23.37 -9.69
CA ILE A 517 -1.07 -23.81 -8.44
C ILE A 517 -1.62 -25.17 -7.95
N ASN A 518 -1.78 -26.12 -8.88
CA ASN A 518 -2.40 -27.41 -8.61
C ASN A 518 -1.38 -28.55 -8.70
N ARG A 519 -1.24 -29.28 -7.58
CA ARG A 519 -0.37 -30.47 -7.45
C ARG A 519 -0.99 -31.62 -8.25
N LYS A 520 -0.31 -32.13 -9.29
CA LYS A 520 -0.94 -33.03 -10.28
C LYS A 520 -0.44 -34.47 -10.25
N VAL A 521 0.79 -34.77 -9.81
CA VAL A 521 1.28 -36.16 -9.72
C VAL A 521 2.15 -36.39 -8.47
N GLN A 522 2.01 -37.57 -7.86
CA GLN A 522 2.87 -38.03 -6.78
C GLN A 522 3.39 -39.44 -7.07
N PHE A 523 4.64 -39.69 -6.76
CA PHE A 523 5.25 -41.01 -6.80
C PHE A 523 5.58 -41.45 -5.37
N LYS A 524 5.22 -42.68 -5.04
CA LYS A 524 5.56 -43.32 -3.76
C LYS A 524 6.19 -44.68 -4.05
N PRO A 525 7.39 -44.98 -3.54
CA PRO A 525 7.97 -46.30 -3.72
C PRO A 525 7.06 -47.35 -3.07
N HIS A 526 6.90 -48.51 -3.72
CA HIS A 526 6.22 -49.64 -3.10
C HIS A 526 7.00 -50.15 -1.88
N LYS A 527 6.34 -50.83 -0.95
CA LYS A 527 6.99 -51.34 0.28
C LYS A 527 8.21 -52.22 -0.01
N THR A 528 8.15 -52.97 -1.12
CA THR A 528 9.23 -53.87 -1.56
C THR A 528 10.21 -53.20 -2.53
N TYR A 529 10.09 -51.90 -2.82
CA TYR A 529 10.89 -51.21 -3.84
C TYR A 529 12.39 -51.34 -3.60
N ALA A 530 12.87 -51.11 -2.37
CA ALA A 530 14.30 -51.17 -2.06
C ALA A 530 14.89 -52.57 -2.25
N ALA A 531 14.17 -53.62 -1.81
CA ALA A 531 14.59 -55.01 -1.98
C ALA A 531 14.53 -55.44 -3.46
N ALA A 532 13.48 -55.04 -4.18
CA ALA A 532 13.32 -55.31 -5.61
C ALA A 532 14.37 -54.56 -6.44
N ALA A 533 14.68 -53.30 -6.12
CA ALA A 533 15.70 -52.53 -6.83
C ALA A 533 17.12 -53.11 -6.64
N ALA A 534 17.44 -53.60 -5.43
CA ALA A 534 18.70 -54.29 -5.18
C ALA A 534 18.78 -55.62 -5.94
N ALA A 535 17.75 -56.46 -5.85
CA ALA A 535 17.70 -57.74 -6.56
C ALA A 535 17.72 -57.57 -8.09
N TYR A 536 17.05 -56.54 -8.62
CA TYR A 536 17.01 -56.22 -10.05
C TYR A 536 18.34 -55.67 -10.58
N ALA A 537 19.16 -55.04 -9.73
CA ALA A 537 20.51 -54.63 -10.10
C ALA A 537 21.47 -55.83 -10.23
N ASP A 538 21.26 -56.87 -9.42
CA ASP A 538 22.09 -58.09 -9.42
C ASP A 538 21.68 -59.10 -10.51
N ASP A 539 20.37 -59.32 -10.72
CA ASP A 539 19.84 -60.21 -11.76
C ASP A 539 18.61 -59.61 -12.47
N PRO A 540 18.82 -58.84 -13.56
CA PRO A 540 17.73 -58.19 -14.30
C PRO A 540 16.75 -59.15 -15.00
N LEU A 541 17.13 -60.41 -15.23
CA LEU A 541 16.30 -61.39 -15.94
C LEU A 541 15.48 -62.29 -15.00
N GLY A 542 15.94 -62.51 -13.76
CA GLY A 542 15.28 -63.37 -12.76
C GLY A 542 14.59 -62.64 -11.60
N ALA A 543 14.89 -61.36 -11.35
CA ALA A 543 14.39 -60.62 -10.18
C ALA A 543 13.04 -59.91 -10.38
N GLU A 544 12.33 -59.66 -9.27
CA GLU A 544 11.11 -58.84 -9.29
C GLU A 544 11.44 -57.38 -9.65
N LYS A 545 10.76 -56.84 -10.67
CA LYS A 545 10.95 -55.44 -11.08
C LYS A 545 10.55 -54.45 -9.97
N PRO A 546 11.33 -53.37 -9.76
CA PRO A 546 11.00 -52.34 -8.78
C PRO A 546 9.75 -51.56 -9.21
N LYS A 547 8.74 -51.51 -8.32
CA LYS A 547 7.44 -50.89 -8.59
C LYS A 547 7.27 -49.58 -7.82
N VAL A 548 6.83 -48.53 -8.50
CA VAL A 548 6.48 -47.25 -7.91
C VAL A 548 4.97 -47.04 -8.00
N LEU A 549 4.34 -46.59 -6.92
CA LEU A 549 2.94 -46.17 -6.93
C LEU A 549 2.85 -44.74 -7.48
N MET A 550 2.32 -44.61 -8.69
CA MET A 550 1.99 -43.32 -9.31
C MET A 550 0.57 -42.91 -8.94
N ILE A 551 0.41 -41.69 -8.46
CA ILE A 551 -0.86 -41.12 -8.01
C ILE A 551 -1.13 -39.82 -8.76
N LEU A 552 -2.01 -39.89 -9.76
CA LEU A 552 -2.47 -38.71 -10.49
C LEU A 552 -3.68 -38.15 -9.76
N LYS A 553 -3.64 -36.86 -9.39
CA LYS A 553 -4.74 -36.21 -8.66
C LYS A 553 -5.26 -35.04 -9.48
N TRP A 554 -6.58 -34.95 -9.64
CA TRP A 554 -7.23 -33.85 -10.34
C TRP A 554 -8.53 -33.42 -9.65
N GLY A 555 -9.03 -32.24 -10.01
CA GLY A 555 -10.11 -31.57 -9.28
C GLY A 555 -9.69 -31.12 -7.88
N GLY A 556 -10.66 -30.77 -7.05
CA GLY A 556 -10.39 -30.07 -5.79
C GLY A 556 -10.07 -28.59 -6.00
N ASP A 557 -10.44 -28.04 -7.15
CA ASP A 557 -10.34 -26.62 -7.49
C ASP A 557 -11.44 -25.85 -6.77
N LEU A 558 -11.14 -24.64 -6.32
CA LEU A 558 -12.14 -23.77 -5.71
C LEU A 558 -13.21 -23.43 -6.76
N THR A 559 -14.48 -23.65 -6.44
CA THR A 559 -15.60 -23.30 -7.33
C THR A 559 -15.89 -21.80 -7.26
N GLU A 560 -16.67 -21.25 -8.20
CA GLU A 560 -17.18 -19.89 -8.07
C GLU A 560 -18.00 -19.71 -6.79
N ARG A 561 -18.80 -20.72 -6.41
CA ARG A 561 -19.50 -20.74 -5.12
C ARG A 561 -18.51 -20.70 -3.94
N GLY A 562 -17.40 -21.41 -4.02
CA GLY A 562 -16.35 -21.38 -3.01
C GLY A 562 -15.65 -20.02 -2.88
N LYS A 563 -15.51 -19.28 -3.99
CA LYS A 563 -15.03 -17.88 -3.97
C LYS A 563 -16.06 -16.98 -3.28
N GLN A 564 -17.32 -17.08 -3.68
CA GLN A 564 -18.42 -16.30 -3.08
C GLN A 564 -18.53 -16.55 -1.57
N GLN A 565 -18.46 -17.81 -1.13
CA GLN A 565 -18.44 -18.16 0.30
C GLN A 565 -17.28 -17.50 1.06
N GLY A 566 -16.10 -17.43 0.44
CA GLY A 566 -14.95 -16.74 1.02
C GLY A 566 -15.25 -15.24 1.21
N GLU A 567 -15.77 -14.60 0.17
CA GLU A 567 -16.12 -13.18 0.18
C GLU A 567 -17.23 -12.85 1.19
N GLU A 568 -18.31 -13.62 1.23
CA GLU A 568 -19.40 -13.49 2.19
C GLU A 568 -18.92 -13.70 3.64
N LEU A 569 -18.05 -14.69 3.88
CA LEU A 569 -17.44 -14.89 5.20
C LEU A 569 -16.61 -13.69 5.62
N GLY A 570 -15.80 -13.13 4.72
CA GLY A 570 -15.05 -11.90 4.96
C GLY A 570 -15.96 -10.73 5.30
N GLN A 571 -17.04 -10.54 4.55
CA GLN A 571 -18.02 -9.49 4.80
C GLN A 571 -18.71 -9.66 6.17
N SER A 572 -19.10 -10.90 6.52
CA SER A 572 -19.68 -11.21 7.83
C SER A 572 -18.68 -10.90 8.96
N PHE A 573 -17.42 -11.33 8.83
CA PHE A 573 -16.38 -11.02 9.81
C PHE A 573 -16.22 -9.51 10.01
N ARG A 574 -16.18 -8.75 8.92
CA ARG A 574 -16.08 -7.29 8.96
C ARG A 574 -17.25 -6.68 9.74
N ASN A 575 -18.47 -7.08 9.42
CA ASN A 575 -19.67 -6.46 9.98
C ASN A 575 -19.96 -6.91 11.42
N SER A 576 -19.59 -8.14 11.80
CA SER A 576 -19.84 -8.70 13.12
C SER A 576 -18.76 -8.34 14.14
N LEU A 577 -17.47 -8.37 13.74
CA LEU A 577 -16.36 -8.07 14.66
C LEU A 577 -16.06 -6.58 14.74
N TYR A 578 -16.42 -5.81 13.71
CA TYR A 578 -16.17 -4.37 13.63
C TYR A 578 -17.41 -3.61 13.15
N PRO A 579 -18.51 -3.65 13.93
CA PRO A 579 -19.79 -3.06 13.54
C PRO A 579 -19.66 -1.54 13.29
N VAL A 580 -20.41 -1.08 12.28
CA VAL A 580 -20.37 0.30 11.76
C VAL A 580 -21.33 1.23 12.53
N GLU A 581 -21.97 0.76 13.60
CA GLU A 581 -23.06 1.48 14.29
C GLU A 581 -22.60 2.74 15.04
N VAL A 582 -21.30 2.92 15.26
CA VAL A 582 -20.74 4.22 15.67
C VAL A 582 -20.35 4.95 14.38
N GLU A 583 -20.55 6.27 14.30
CA GLU A 583 -20.24 7.20 13.16
C GLU A 583 -18.76 7.23 12.70
N GLU A 584 -18.05 6.13 12.93
CA GLU A 584 -16.64 5.91 13.05
C GLU A 584 -16.24 4.62 12.30
N GLY A 585 -16.78 4.43 11.09
CA GLY A 585 -16.11 3.84 9.92
C GLY A 585 -15.64 2.36 9.95
N GLY A 586 -16.01 1.58 10.97
CA GLY A 586 -15.75 0.12 11.05
C GLY A 586 -14.29 -0.31 10.86
N LEU A 587 -14.07 -1.58 10.52
CA LEU A 587 -12.74 -2.18 10.30
C LEU A 587 -11.88 -1.39 9.31
N LEU A 588 -12.48 -0.97 8.20
CA LEU A 588 -11.73 -0.39 7.11
C LEU A 588 -11.15 0.98 7.47
N ARG A 589 -11.81 1.71 8.39
CA ARG A 589 -11.24 2.92 8.98
C ARG A 589 -10.08 2.55 9.90
N LEU A 590 -10.23 1.57 10.79
CA LEU A 590 -9.13 1.14 11.69
C LEU A 590 -7.86 0.74 10.93
N HIS A 591 -8.03 0.01 9.82
CA HIS A 591 -6.93 -0.37 8.95
C HIS A 591 -6.24 0.86 8.33
N SER A 592 -7.04 1.80 7.81
CA SER A 592 -6.51 2.99 7.16
C SER A 592 -5.94 4.00 8.16
N THR A 593 -6.41 4.00 9.43
CA THR A 593 -5.93 4.87 10.52
C THR A 593 -4.76 4.29 11.31
N PHE A 594 -4.06 3.29 10.75
CA PHE A 594 -2.91 2.63 11.38
C PHE A 594 -3.22 1.97 12.75
N ARG A 595 -4.49 1.87 13.14
CA ARG A 595 -4.93 1.28 14.41
C ARG A 595 -5.13 -0.23 14.34
N HIS A 596 -4.98 -0.83 13.16
CA HIS A 596 -5.19 -2.26 12.94
C HIS A 596 -4.06 -2.86 12.09
N ASP A 597 -3.49 -3.98 12.56
CA ASP A 597 -2.48 -4.76 11.83
C ASP A 597 -3.11 -6.09 11.37
N LEU A 598 -3.48 -6.16 10.08
CA LEU A 598 -4.08 -7.35 9.49
C LEU A 598 -3.03 -8.19 8.77
N LYS A 599 -2.92 -9.46 9.17
CA LYS A 599 -2.07 -10.46 8.51
C LYS A 599 -2.92 -11.64 8.06
N ILE A 600 -2.82 -12.02 6.79
CA ILE A 600 -3.53 -13.18 6.25
C ILE A 600 -2.49 -14.20 5.78
N PHE A 601 -2.54 -15.38 6.39
CA PHE A 601 -1.65 -16.49 6.07
C PHE A 601 -2.42 -17.61 5.38
N THR A 602 -1.73 -18.34 4.50
CA THR A 602 -2.31 -19.49 3.81
C THR A 602 -1.28 -20.59 3.61
N SER A 603 -1.77 -21.83 3.52
CA SER A 603 -0.96 -22.96 3.08
C SER A 603 -0.58 -22.84 1.60
N ASP A 604 0.40 -23.60 1.13
CA ASP A 604 0.81 -23.68 -0.30
C ASP A 604 -0.21 -24.39 -1.22
N GLU A 605 -1.47 -24.48 -0.80
CA GLU A 605 -2.54 -25.16 -1.54
C GLU A 605 -3.42 -24.16 -2.29
N GLY A 606 -3.48 -24.26 -3.62
CA GLY A 606 -4.12 -23.27 -4.50
C GLY A 606 -5.56 -22.90 -4.12
N ARG A 607 -6.42 -23.86 -3.74
CA ARG A 607 -7.78 -23.54 -3.29
C ARG A 607 -7.83 -22.74 -2.00
N VAL A 608 -6.90 -22.99 -1.07
CA VAL A 608 -6.83 -22.30 0.22
C VAL A 608 -6.31 -20.88 0.00
N GLN A 609 -5.32 -20.73 -0.89
CA GLN A 609 -4.84 -19.43 -1.36
C GLN A 609 -5.97 -18.59 -1.95
N MET A 610 -6.73 -19.16 -2.90
CA MET A 610 -7.83 -18.43 -3.53
C MET A 610 -8.98 -18.13 -2.55
N THR A 611 -9.31 -19.03 -1.61
CA THR A 611 -10.29 -18.73 -0.55
C THR A 611 -9.78 -17.60 0.35
N ALA A 612 -8.51 -17.60 0.74
CA ALA A 612 -7.94 -16.53 1.56
C ALA A 612 -7.99 -15.17 0.84
N ALA A 613 -7.72 -15.15 -0.46
CA ALA A 613 -7.87 -13.94 -1.28
C ALA A 613 -9.33 -13.48 -1.38
N ALA A 614 -10.29 -14.41 -1.54
CA ALA A 614 -11.72 -14.08 -1.54
C ALA A 614 -12.20 -13.55 -0.18
N PHE A 615 -11.74 -14.17 0.91
CA PHE A 615 -11.97 -13.66 2.27
C PHE A 615 -11.41 -12.26 2.44
N ALA A 616 -10.16 -12.02 2.06
CA ALA A 616 -9.54 -10.69 2.12
C ALA A 616 -10.35 -9.66 1.33
N LYS A 617 -10.86 -10.05 0.15
CA LYS A 617 -11.71 -9.20 -0.68
C LYS A 617 -12.97 -8.75 0.05
N GLY A 618 -13.75 -9.67 0.61
CA GLY A 618 -14.97 -9.33 1.35
C GLY A 618 -14.69 -8.60 2.66
N PHE A 619 -13.68 -9.05 3.40
CA PHE A 619 -13.28 -8.47 4.68
C PHE A 619 -12.80 -7.02 4.55
N LEU A 620 -12.16 -6.67 3.43
CA LEU A 620 -11.61 -5.34 3.19
C LEU A 620 -12.40 -4.48 2.17
N GLU A 621 -13.54 -4.98 1.67
CA GLU A 621 -14.35 -4.31 0.65
C GLU A 621 -13.58 -3.97 -0.63
N LEU A 622 -12.78 -4.93 -1.09
CA LEU A 622 -11.90 -4.73 -2.23
C LEU A 622 -12.64 -5.00 -3.54
N GLU A 623 -12.38 -4.14 -4.53
CA GLU A 623 -12.83 -4.37 -5.90
C GLU A 623 -11.74 -5.09 -6.72
N GLY A 624 -12.16 -5.87 -7.73
CA GLY A 624 -11.26 -6.53 -8.68
C GLY A 624 -11.11 -8.06 -8.52
N ASP A 625 -10.15 -8.60 -9.28
CA ASP A 625 -9.82 -10.03 -9.34
C ASP A 625 -9.10 -10.54 -8.08
N LEU A 626 -9.22 -11.83 -7.79
CA LEU A 626 -8.60 -12.45 -6.62
C LEU A 626 -7.08 -12.61 -6.73
N THR A 627 -6.53 -12.76 -7.94
CA THR A 627 -5.10 -13.02 -8.12
C THR A 627 -4.21 -11.87 -7.63
N PRO A 628 -4.49 -10.59 -7.96
CA PRO A 628 -3.76 -9.47 -7.39
C PRO A 628 -3.89 -9.38 -5.86
N ILE A 629 -5.07 -9.68 -5.31
CA ILE A 629 -5.33 -9.69 -3.87
C ILE A 629 -4.49 -10.79 -3.19
N LEU A 630 -4.44 -11.98 -3.80
CA LEU A 630 -3.62 -13.10 -3.33
C LEU A 630 -2.14 -12.70 -3.22
N VAL A 631 -1.60 -12.10 -4.28
CA VAL A 631 -0.18 -11.72 -4.33
C VAL A 631 0.16 -10.61 -3.33
N SER A 632 -0.76 -9.67 -3.11
CA SER A 632 -0.50 -8.47 -2.31
C SER A 632 -0.80 -8.62 -0.82
N LEU A 633 -1.83 -9.38 -0.45
CA LEU A 633 -2.38 -9.39 0.91
C LEU A 633 -2.23 -10.74 1.62
N VAL A 634 -1.93 -11.81 0.88
CA VAL A 634 -1.93 -13.17 1.44
C VAL A 634 -0.53 -13.77 1.40
N THR A 635 -0.01 -14.10 2.58
CA THR A 635 1.32 -14.69 2.72
C THR A 635 1.22 -16.21 2.72
N THR A 636 1.93 -16.88 1.80
CA THR A 636 2.01 -18.34 1.78
C THR A 636 3.10 -18.83 2.74
N LEU A 637 2.73 -19.64 3.72
CA LEU A 637 3.67 -20.22 4.68
C LEU A 637 4.41 -21.43 4.08
N GLY A 638 5.73 -21.46 4.25
CA GLY A 638 6.56 -22.64 3.94
C GLY A 638 6.39 -23.75 4.98
N ARG A 639 6.83 -24.97 4.66
CA ARG A 639 6.90 -26.08 5.64
C ARG A 639 7.89 -25.71 6.75
N GLY A 640 7.42 -25.66 8.01
CA GLY A 640 8.26 -25.42 9.19
C GLY A 640 8.22 -24.00 9.76
N THR A 641 7.57 -23.05 9.08
CA THR A 641 7.36 -21.69 9.59
C THR A 641 6.03 -21.58 10.34
N ILE A 642 6.09 -21.46 11.66
CA ILE A 642 4.96 -20.97 12.46
C ILE A 642 5.01 -19.43 12.40
N PRO A 643 3.94 -18.75 11.98
CA PRO A 643 3.91 -17.30 12.00
C PRO A 643 4.02 -16.84 13.45
N VAL A 644 5.03 -16.01 13.73
CA VAL A 644 5.14 -15.32 15.01
C VAL A 644 4.06 -14.23 15.03
N VAL A 645 2.98 -14.50 15.77
CA VAL A 645 1.90 -13.55 16.02
C VAL A 645 2.25 -12.84 17.33
N PHE A 646 2.91 -11.69 17.23
CA PHE A 646 2.97 -10.71 18.31
C PHE A 646 2.25 -9.45 17.85
#